data_AF-A0A2T1D0Q8-F1
#
_entry.id   AF-A0A2T1D0Q8-F1
#
_cell.length_a   1.000
_cell.length_b   1.000
_cell.length_c   1.000
_cell.angle_alpha   90.00
_cell.angle_beta   90.00
_cell.angle_gamma   90.00
#
_symmetry.space_group_name_H-M   'P 1'
#
loop_
_entity.id
_entity.type
_entity.pdbx_description
1 polymer ?
#
loop_
_entity_poly.entity_id
_entity_poly.type
_entity_poly.pdbx_seq_one_letter_code
_entity_poly.pdbx_strand_id
1 'polypeptide(L)'
;TWEFGQQKLPDTKAELYEVFVTALYDFKKQAFPTTAQRTNLNAALRKFARTAIEAGYKSILPDWFVSKHLEQPHPELFEKAIDLGWLNRVGVDAENPLKSVYAFYHPTFQEYFAACEIEDWHFFLNHVSQNPQQGIYRIFERQWKEVMLLWMGRKDVDREEKEAFIKALVEFKDGLHDFYGFRAYFLAAVLIDEFKDCSLGDAIVAQIVQWGFGYFNIEKQEWCGFIAPIEKGAKTVLPESNRRRVIVALTKLIRTSENQSIRRQAAYSLGKIDKGNLDAIAALTELIGTCEDEDTRRWAAYSLEEIDEGNLKALALTRTRIFSSSPVQAADIVDLRNIGKGDPDVIATLSELICTSENGDIRWLAAESLREIGKGNPDALPALNELICTSENGDIRWLAAESLGKIGKENLDAIAALTELIRTSENELILWWVANSLGEIDEGNSDAIAALIELIHTSQNNHVWSEAGNSLKKIGKGNAYAIATLIDLIRADNSAWGILWAPNVLDEICKGSSYAIATLTQLILTSEDEHTRKQADILKEILTEIQQMTGVVTALKNCLSDETYENDFDRYNNSYQLIWHCAQNLPYPTFYDAWHHPPTTPHPEVPDWQTFPQDIAREINNQAELSNQIQLLCIDSKNFINPDNPAAKIYTQMLKQGCPKSEDGTKTMADLQTYWDLLLMDSEKSFILVFYNSRGEEATGFSETFLNDLSKFDGNIAIVSENNADSLTAFLPSQSDLIGAIVRWICQVVWES
;
A
#
# COMPACT_ATOMS: atom_id res chain seq x y z
N THR A 1 -9.05 -35.34 -17.27
CA THR A 1 -9.98 -34.29 -17.77
C THR A 1 -9.76 -34.00 -19.25
N TRP A 2 -8.53 -33.86 -19.74
CA TRP A 2 -8.24 -33.68 -21.17
C TRP A 2 -8.40 -34.94 -22.05
N GLU A 3 -8.38 -36.14 -21.46
CA GLU A 3 -8.66 -37.39 -22.17
C GLU A 3 -10.14 -37.57 -22.59
N PHE A 4 -11.05 -36.69 -22.15
CA PHE A 4 -12.52 -36.84 -22.33
C PHE A 4 -13.13 -36.10 -23.54
N GLY A 5 -12.32 -35.65 -24.51
CA GLY A 5 -12.82 -35.48 -25.89
C GLY A 5 -13.10 -34.08 -26.43
N GLN A 6 -12.57 -33.00 -25.85
CA GLN A 6 -12.53 -31.70 -26.56
C GLN A 6 -11.17 -31.49 -27.22
N GLN A 7 -11.13 -31.47 -28.56
CA GLN A 7 -9.91 -31.21 -29.34
C GLN A 7 -9.46 -29.73 -29.29
N LYS A 8 -10.24 -28.84 -28.67
CA LYS A 8 -9.97 -27.40 -28.59
C LYS A 8 -10.06 -26.93 -27.12
N LEU A 9 -9.11 -26.09 -26.72
CA LEU A 9 -9.17 -25.38 -25.44
C LEU A 9 -10.43 -24.49 -25.37
N PRO A 10 -11.15 -24.45 -24.23
CA PRO A 10 -12.25 -23.52 -24.01
C PRO A 10 -11.83 -22.09 -24.29
N ASP A 11 -12.73 -21.31 -24.91
CA ASP A 11 -12.42 -19.93 -25.30
C ASP A 11 -12.63 -18.92 -24.15
N THR A 12 -13.42 -19.29 -23.13
CA THR A 12 -13.75 -18.46 -21.95
C THR A 12 -13.54 -19.25 -20.67
N LYS A 13 -13.40 -18.56 -19.53
CA LYS A 13 -13.37 -19.21 -18.22
C LYS A 13 -14.66 -19.98 -17.94
N ALA A 14 -15.81 -19.40 -18.29
CA ALA A 14 -17.10 -20.04 -18.02
C ALA A 14 -17.23 -21.40 -18.75
N GLU A 15 -16.77 -21.49 -19.99
CA GLU A 15 -16.71 -22.75 -20.73
C GLU A 15 -15.77 -23.77 -20.07
N LEU A 16 -14.62 -23.33 -19.56
CA LEU A 16 -13.70 -24.20 -18.84
C LEU A 16 -14.35 -24.79 -17.58
N TYR A 17 -15.04 -23.95 -16.80
CA TYR A 17 -15.74 -24.40 -15.60
C TYR A 17 -16.95 -25.29 -15.92
N GLU A 18 -17.67 -25.04 -17.01
CA GLU A 18 -18.72 -25.93 -17.51
C GLU A 18 -18.17 -27.33 -17.85
N VAL A 19 -17.01 -27.39 -18.51
CA VAL A 19 -16.30 -28.65 -18.81
C VAL A 19 -15.90 -29.37 -17.52
N PHE A 20 -15.39 -28.66 -16.52
CA PHE A 20 -15.04 -29.27 -15.24
C PHE A 20 -16.27 -29.80 -14.47
N VAL A 21 -17.37 -29.04 -14.45
CA VAL A 21 -18.62 -29.49 -13.82
C VAL A 21 -19.11 -30.76 -14.50
N THR A 22 -19.13 -30.79 -15.83
CA THR A 22 -19.54 -31.96 -16.62
C THR A 22 -18.62 -33.15 -16.35
N ALA A 23 -17.30 -32.95 -16.38
CA ALA A 23 -16.31 -33.99 -16.14
C ALA A 23 -16.42 -34.59 -14.73
N LEU A 24 -16.71 -33.78 -13.71
CA LEU A 24 -16.89 -34.29 -12.34
C LEU A 24 -18.11 -35.21 -12.24
N TYR A 25 -19.24 -34.81 -12.85
CA TYR A 25 -20.44 -35.65 -12.88
C TYR A 25 -20.25 -36.94 -13.67
N ASP A 26 -19.46 -36.90 -14.74
CA ASP A 26 -19.15 -38.09 -15.53
C ASP A 26 -18.16 -39.02 -14.81
N PHE A 27 -17.21 -38.47 -14.06
CA PHE A 27 -16.34 -39.25 -13.18
C PHE A 27 -17.13 -39.97 -12.08
N LYS A 28 -18.15 -39.31 -11.49
CA LYS A 28 -19.02 -39.89 -10.45
C LYS A 28 -20.37 -40.39 -10.99
N LYS A 29 -20.42 -40.82 -12.25
CA LYS A 29 -21.67 -41.20 -12.96
C LYS A 29 -22.51 -42.28 -12.27
N GLN A 30 -21.88 -43.17 -11.50
CA GLN A 30 -22.58 -44.19 -10.72
C GLN A 30 -23.42 -43.61 -9.57
N ALA A 31 -22.99 -42.49 -8.98
CA ALA A 31 -23.73 -41.79 -7.92
C ALA A 31 -24.82 -40.84 -8.49
N PHE A 32 -24.66 -40.37 -9.73
CA PHE A 32 -25.59 -39.44 -10.40
C PHE A 32 -25.90 -39.88 -11.84
N PRO A 33 -26.72 -40.93 -12.01
CA PRO A 33 -27.00 -41.53 -13.30
C PRO A 33 -27.98 -40.70 -14.15
N THR A 34 -28.82 -39.86 -13.53
CA THR A 34 -29.87 -39.10 -14.26
C THR A 34 -29.53 -37.63 -14.42
N THR A 35 -29.81 -37.07 -15.59
CA THR A 35 -29.64 -35.64 -15.89
C THR A 35 -30.48 -34.77 -14.96
N ALA A 36 -31.71 -35.19 -14.62
CA ALA A 36 -32.59 -34.45 -13.71
C ALA A 36 -32.00 -34.25 -12.31
N GLN A 37 -31.31 -35.26 -11.75
CA GLN A 37 -30.64 -35.13 -10.46
C GLN A 37 -29.48 -34.12 -10.51
N ARG A 38 -28.70 -34.14 -11.60
CA ARG A 38 -27.59 -33.18 -11.82
C ARG A 38 -28.14 -31.76 -11.92
N THR A 39 -29.22 -31.56 -12.69
CA THR A 39 -29.86 -30.26 -12.87
C THR A 39 -30.43 -29.71 -11.55
N ASN A 40 -31.12 -30.54 -10.78
CA ASN A 40 -31.70 -30.11 -9.49
C ASN A 40 -30.62 -29.73 -8.47
N LEU A 41 -29.54 -30.52 -8.38
CA LEU A 41 -28.43 -30.19 -7.49
C LEU A 41 -27.74 -28.89 -7.93
N ASN A 42 -27.43 -28.75 -9.22
CA ASN A 42 -26.83 -27.52 -9.73
C ASN A 42 -27.74 -26.31 -9.49
N ALA A 43 -29.06 -26.42 -9.62
CA ALA A 43 -29.97 -25.31 -9.30
C ALA A 43 -29.90 -24.89 -7.82
N ALA A 44 -29.85 -25.87 -6.89
CA ALA A 44 -29.68 -25.57 -5.47
C ALA A 44 -28.31 -24.93 -5.18
N LEU A 45 -27.23 -25.44 -5.78
CA LEU A 45 -25.87 -24.90 -5.61
C LEU A 45 -25.74 -23.48 -6.20
N ARG A 46 -26.37 -23.21 -7.34
CA ARG A 46 -26.42 -21.87 -7.97
C ARG A 46 -27.03 -20.83 -7.04
N LYS A 47 -28.23 -21.10 -6.53
CA LYS A 47 -28.92 -20.23 -5.59
C LYS A 47 -28.12 -20.06 -4.29
N PHE A 48 -27.60 -21.15 -3.73
CA PHE A 48 -26.81 -21.12 -2.51
C PHE A 48 -25.52 -20.31 -2.68
N ALA A 49 -24.79 -20.51 -3.79
CA ALA A 49 -23.56 -19.79 -4.09
C ALA A 49 -23.80 -18.29 -4.26
N ARG A 50 -24.86 -17.89 -4.98
CA ARG A 50 -25.26 -16.48 -5.10
C ARG A 50 -25.53 -15.86 -3.73
N THR A 51 -26.35 -16.51 -2.90
CA THR A 51 -26.68 -16.00 -1.56
C THR A 51 -25.44 -15.94 -0.65
N ALA A 52 -24.51 -16.88 -0.77
CA ALA A 52 -23.25 -16.86 -0.03
C ALA A 52 -22.37 -15.66 -0.41
N ILE A 53 -22.24 -15.36 -1.71
CA ILE A 53 -21.48 -14.18 -2.18
C ILE A 53 -22.18 -12.88 -1.75
N GLU A 54 -23.51 -12.82 -1.84
CA GLU A 54 -24.30 -11.67 -1.33
C GLU A 54 -24.06 -11.41 0.15
N ALA A 55 -23.83 -12.47 0.94
CA ALA A 55 -23.53 -12.39 2.37
C ALA A 55 -22.03 -12.14 2.68
N GLY A 56 -21.16 -12.01 1.67
CA GLY A 56 -19.73 -11.75 1.84
C GLY A 56 -18.86 -12.99 2.09
N TYR A 57 -19.41 -14.20 1.95
CA TYR A 57 -18.65 -15.45 2.13
C TYR A 57 -17.96 -15.87 0.83
N LYS A 58 -16.64 -15.68 0.73
CA LYS A 58 -15.86 -16.01 -0.47
C LYS A 58 -15.23 -17.42 -0.46
N SER A 59 -14.81 -17.90 0.70
CA SER A 59 -14.01 -19.14 0.79
C SER A 59 -14.46 -20.08 1.91
N ILE A 60 -14.92 -19.53 3.04
CA ILE A 60 -15.33 -20.30 4.22
C ILE A 60 -16.79 -19.96 4.54
N LEU A 61 -17.59 -21.00 4.71
CA LEU A 61 -19.02 -20.95 4.94
C LEU A 61 -19.32 -21.51 6.34
N PRO A 62 -19.89 -20.71 7.26
CA PRO A 62 -20.27 -21.19 8.58
C PRO A 62 -21.36 -22.26 8.52
N ASP A 63 -21.31 -23.23 9.43
CA ASP A 63 -22.30 -24.32 9.56
C ASP A 63 -23.74 -23.81 9.54
N TRP A 64 -24.04 -22.79 10.35
CA TRP A 64 -25.39 -22.24 10.45
C TRP A 64 -25.91 -21.69 9.11
N PHE A 65 -25.00 -21.14 8.29
CA PHE A 65 -25.34 -20.56 7.00
C PHE A 65 -25.66 -21.65 5.99
N VAL A 66 -24.81 -22.68 5.92
CA VAL A 66 -25.03 -23.87 5.09
C VAL A 66 -26.33 -24.56 5.51
N SER A 67 -26.55 -24.75 6.80
CA SER A 67 -27.74 -25.42 7.30
C SER A 67 -29.01 -24.68 6.92
N LYS A 68 -29.03 -23.35 7.10
CA LYS A 68 -30.19 -22.52 6.79
C LYS A 68 -30.48 -22.43 5.28
N HIS A 69 -29.45 -22.33 4.44
CA HIS A 69 -29.62 -21.97 3.04
C HIS A 69 -29.49 -23.14 2.05
N LEU A 70 -29.05 -24.33 2.50
CA LEU A 70 -28.92 -25.52 1.65
C LEU A 70 -29.48 -26.80 2.32
N GLU A 71 -29.08 -27.10 3.56
CA GLU A 71 -29.46 -28.35 4.24
C GLU A 71 -30.95 -28.41 4.61
N GLN A 72 -31.47 -27.44 5.35
CA GLN A 72 -32.86 -27.44 5.79
C GLN A 72 -33.85 -27.35 4.62
N PRO A 73 -33.62 -26.52 3.58
CA PRO A 73 -34.50 -26.50 2.41
C PRO A 73 -34.42 -27.78 1.57
N HIS A 74 -33.23 -28.38 1.48
CA HIS A 74 -32.94 -29.48 0.56
C HIS A 74 -31.96 -30.52 1.17
N PRO A 75 -32.39 -31.30 2.18
CA PRO A 75 -31.48 -32.18 2.93
C PRO A 75 -30.82 -33.22 2.03
N GLU A 76 -31.58 -33.82 1.11
CA GLU A 76 -31.05 -34.78 0.14
C GLU A 76 -30.06 -34.17 -0.86
N LEU A 77 -30.19 -32.87 -1.19
CA LEU A 77 -29.26 -32.20 -2.10
C LEU A 77 -27.98 -31.77 -1.37
N PHE A 78 -28.08 -31.42 -0.08
CA PHE A 78 -26.94 -31.14 0.75
C PHE A 78 -26.02 -32.36 0.90
N GLU A 79 -26.57 -33.52 1.26
CA GLU A 79 -25.78 -34.78 1.33
C GLU A 79 -25.09 -35.07 -0.01
N LYS A 80 -25.82 -34.91 -1.12
CA LYS A 80 -25.29 -35.07 -2.48
C LYS A 80 -24.19 -34.06 -2.82
N ALA A 81 -24.28 -32.82 -2.36
CA ALA A 81 -23.24 -31.81 -2.56
C ALA A 81 -21.94 -32.19 -1.85
N ILE A 82 -22.05 -32.74 -0.63
CA ILE A 82 -20.93 -33.26 0.16
C ILE A 82 -20.32 -34.51 -0.51
N ASP A 83 -21.13 -35.49 -0.89
CA ASP A 83 -20.68 -36.74 -1.50
C ASP A 83 -19.96 -36.53 -2.84
N LEU A 84 -20.42 -35.56 -3.63
CA LEU A 84 -19.75 -35.14 -4.86
C LEU A 84 -18.45 -34.39 -4.59
N GLY A 85 -18.33 -33.76 -3.42
CA GLY A 85 -17.21 -32.88 -3.07
C GLY A 85 -17.37 -31.47 -3.65
N TRP A 86 -18.58 -31.08 -4.06
CA TRP A 86 -18.86 -29.69 -4.42
C TRP A 86 -18.78 -28.79 -3.21
N LEU A 87 -19.26 -29.27 -2.07
CA LEU A 87 -19.12 -28.67 -0.77
C LEU A 87 -18.28 -29.61 0.10
N ASN A 88 -17.27 -29.10 0.79
CA ASN A 88 -16.34 -29.90 1.59
C ASN A 88 -16.28 -29.36 3.01
N ARG A 89 -16.23 -30.25 3.99
CA ARG A 89 -15.94 -29.90 5.38
C ARG A 89 -14.44 -29.62 5.50
N VAL A 90 -14.06 -28.36 5.67
CA VAL A 90 -12.66 -27.91 5.63
C VAL A 90 -12.07 -27.63 7.01
N GLY A 91 -12.89 -27.62 8.05
CA GLY A 91 -12.42 -27.41 9.41
C GLY A 91 -13.57 -27.28 10.42
N VAL A 92 -13.26 -26.65 11.54
CA VAL A 92 -14.22 -26.27 12.58
C VAL A 92 -14.24 -24.76 12.74
N ASP A 93 -15.37 -24.25 13.22
CA ASP A 93 -15.58 -22.83 13.45
C ASP A 93 -14.64 -22.29 14.54
N ALA A 94 -14.10 -21.08 14.32
CA ALA A 94 -13.10 -20.47 15.18
C ALA A 94 -13.67 -20.09 16.56
N GLU A 95 -14.94 -19.70 16.63
CA GLU A 95 -15.62 -19.31 17.86
C GLU A 95 -16.28 -20.52 18.53
N ASN A 96 -16.66 -21.53 17.74
CA ASN A 96 -17.25 -22.76 18.25
C ASN A 96 -16.66 -24.02 17.59
N PRO A 97 -15.60 -24.62 18.17
CA PRO A 97 -14.95 -25.81 17.63
C PRO A 97 -15.85 -27.06 17.48
N LEU A 98 -17.07 -27.06 18.03
CA LEU A 98 -18.05 -28.13 17.85
C LEU A 98 -18.81 -28.04 16.51
N LYS A 99 -18.74 -26.90 15.82
CA LYS A 99 -19.38 -26.68 14.52
C LYS A 99 -18.39 -26.78 13.38
N SER A 100 -18.87 -27.33 12.28
CA SER A 100 -18.10 -27.46 11.04
C SER A 100 -17.95 -26.13 10.32
N VAL A 101 -16.95 -26.00 9.48
CA VAL A 101 -17.00 -25.01 8.39
C VAL A 101 -16.85 -25.69 7.06
N TYR A 102 -17.51 -25.12 6.05
CA TYR A 102 -17.58 -25.67 4.71
C TYR A 102 -16.92 -24.74 3.70
N ALA A 103 -16.48 -25.30 2.57
CA ALA A 103 -16.02 -24.55 1.43
C ALA A 103 -16.44 -25.25 0.14
N PHE A 104 -16.62 -24.49 -0.94
CA PHE A 104 -16.69 -25.10 -2.26
C PHE A 104 -15.35 -25.78 -2.60
N TYR A 105 -15.37 -26.72 -3.54
CA TYR A 105 -14.15 -27.39 -4.03
C TYR A 105 -13.03 -26.38 -4.39
N HIS A 106 -13.41 -25.27 -5.01
CA HIS A 106 -12.59 -24.09 -5.23
C HIS A 106 -13.48 -22.84 -5.17
N PRO A 107 -13.01 -21.68 -4.66
CA PRO A 107 -13.81 -20.45 -4.62
C PRO A 107 -14.42 -20.08 -5.98
N THR A 108 -13.70 -20.30 -7.07
CA THR A 108 -14.21 -20.01 -8.42
C THR A 108 -15.34 -20.93 -8.88
N PHE A 109 -15.52 -22.12 -8.29
CA PHE A 109 -16.75 -22.89 -8.53
C PHE A 109 -17.95 -22.23 -7.85
N GLN A 110 -17.79 -21.63 -6.67
CA GLN A 110 -18.84 -20.82 -6.05
C GLN A 110 -19.18 -19.63 -6.95
N GLU A 111 -18.17 -18.89 -7.43
CA GLU A 111 -18.36 -17.76 -8.35
C GLU A 111 -19.03 -18.18 -9.67
N TYR A 112 -18.67 -19.35 -10.21
CA TYR A 112 -19.27 -19.92 -11.42
C TYR A 112 -20.74 -20.31 -11.22
N PHE A 113 -21.06 -21.00 -10.12
CA PHE A 113 -22.44 -21.34 -9.79
C PHE A 113 -23.26 -20.07 -9.55
N ALA A 114 -22.72 -19.08 -8.85
CA ALA A 114 -23.40 -17.79 -8.68
C ALA A 114 -23.64 -17.09 -10.04
N ALA A 115 -22.66 -17.10 -10.94
CA ALA A 115 -22.80 -16.52 -12.27
C ALA A 115 -23.90 -17.19 -13.08
N CYS A 116 -24.06 -18.51 -12.97
CA CYS A 116 -25.09 -19.29 -13.67
C CYS A 116 -26.51 -19.15 -13.08
N GLU A 117 -26.66 -18.48 -11.93
CA GLU A 117 -27.96 -18.10 -11.35
C GLU A 117 -28.47 -16.75 -11.88
N ILE A 118 -27.58 -15.92 -12.42
CA ILE A 118 -27.88 -14.55 -12.84
C ILE A 118 -28.35 -14.56 -14.30
N GLU A 119 -29.59 -14.15 -14.52
CA GLU A 119 -30.20 -14.15 -15.86
C GLU A 119 -29.79 -12.94 -16.69
N ASP A 120 -29.76 -11.76 -16.06
CA ASP A 120 -29.63 -10.47 -16.75
C ASP A 120 -28.64 -9.54 -16.01
N TRP A 121 -27.99 -8.65 -16.76
CA TRP A 121 -26.95 -7.76 -16.26
C TRP A 121 -27.47 -6.67 -15.32
N HIS A 122 -28.77 -6.36 -15.31
CA HIS A 122 -29.33 -5.39 -14.37
C HIS A 122 -29.21 -5.87 -12.90
N PHE A 123 -28.96 -7.18 -12.69
CA PHE A 123 -28.53 -7.68 -11.39
C PHE A 123 -27.24 -7.00 -10.91
N PHE A 124 -26.29 -6.72 -11.80
CA PHE A 124 -25.03 -6.07 -11.47
C PHE A 124 -25.16 -4.55 -11.42
N LEU A 125 -25.96 -3.97 -12.32
CA LEU A 125 -26.05 -2.54 -12.52
C LEU A 125 -27.49 -2.09 -12.82
N ASN A 126 -28.01 -1.21 -11.97
CA ASN A 126 -29.21 -0.42 -12.27
C ASN A 126 -28.90 1.03 -11.88
N HIS A 127 -28.43 1.82 -12.85
CA HIS A 127 -27.93 3.15 -12.58
C HIS A 127 -29.07 4.17 -12.45
N VAL A 128 -29.14 4.83 -11.30
CA VAL A 128 -30.09 5.90 -10.98
C VAL A 128 -29.30 7.15 -10.63
N SER A 129 -28.99 7.98 -11.63
CA SER A 129 -28.04 9.10 -11.52
C SER A 129 -28.44 10.15 -10.48
N GLN A 130 -29.73 10.50 -10.40
CA GLN A 130 -30.20 11.53 -9.47
C GLN A 130 -30.43 11.02 -8.04
N ASN A 131 -30.46 9.71 -7.84
CA ASN A 131 -30.60 9.11 -6.52
C ASN A 131 -29.90 7.74 -6.46
N PRO A 132 -28.57 7.72 -6.32
CA PRO A 132 -27.83 6.46 -6.28
C PRO A 132 -28.26 5.51 -5.16
N GLN A 133 -28.94 5.98 -4.11
CA GLN A 133 -29.46 5.08 -3.05
C GLN A 133 -30.56 4.12 -3.56
N GLN A 134 -31.19 4.43 -4.69
CA GLN A 134 -32.19 3.57 -5.33
C GLN A 134 -31.61 2.66 -6.43
N GLY A 135 -30.33 2.85 -6.76
CA GLY A 135 -29.65 2.09 -7.80
C GLY A 135 -29.00 0.81 -7.28
N ILE A 136 -28.50 0.01 -8.22
CA ILE A 136 -27.72 -1.19 -7.96
C ILE A 136 -26.33 -0.99 -8.57
N TYR A 137 -25.27 -1.20 -7.78
CA TYR A 137 -23.89 -0.87 -8.15
C TYR A 137 -22.89 -1.99 -7.79
N ARG A 138 -23.29 -3.26 -7.94
CA ARG A 138 -22.43 -4.42 -7.69
C ARG A 138 -21.18 -4.44 -8.57
N ILE A 139 -21.22 -3.71 -9.69
CA ILE A 139 -20.06 -3.45 -10.55
C ILE A 139 -18.85 -2.84 -9.81
N PHE A 140 -19.05 -2.20 -8.66
CA PHE A 140 -17.97 -1.60 -7.86
C PHE A 140 -17.56 -2.44 -6.65
N GLU A 141 -18.25 -3.56 -6.41
CA GLU A 141 -17.99 -4.48 -5.31
C GLU A 141 -17.01 -5.59 -5.74
N ARG A 142 -15.90 -5.74 -5.01
CA ARG A 142 -14.82 -6.67 -5.38
C ARG A 142 -15.27 -8.14 -5.48
N GLN A 143 -16.26 -8.54 -4.69
CA GLN A 143 -16.77 -9.90 -4.65
C GLN A 143 -17.50 -10.34 -5.93
N TRP A 144 -18.03 -9.38 -6.72
CA TRP A 144 -18.76 -9.68 -7.94
C TRP A 144 -17.88 -9.67 -9.20
N LYS A 145 -16.62 -9.25 -9.12
CA LYS A 145 -15.73 -9.14 -10.28
C LYS A 145 -15.58 -10.46 -11.05
N GLU A 146 -15.25 -11.55 -10.37
CA GLU A 146 -15.08 -12.85 -11.04
C GLU A 146 -16.42 -13.43 -11.49
N VAL A 147 -17.51 -13.18 -10.75
CA VAL A 147 -18.87 -13.56 -11.14
C VAL A 147 -19.27 -12.89 -12.46
N MET A 148 -18.97 -11.60 -12.64
CA MET A 148 -19.22 -10.87 -13.88
C MET A 148 -18.38 -11.41 -15.04
N LEU A 149 -17.10 -11.75 -14.81
CA LEU A 149 -16.25 -12.39 -15.83
C LEU A 149 -16.84 -13.73 -16.28
N LEU A 150 -17.21 -14.59 -15.34
CA LEU A 150 -17.85 -15.87 -15.62
C LEU A 150 -19.22 -15.68 -16.30
N TRP A 151 -19.99 -14.65 -15.93
CA TRP A 151 -21.24 -14.31 -16.59
C TRP A 151 -21.03 -13.87 -18.05
N MET A 152 -20.02 -13.03 -18.32
CA MET A 152 -19.66 -12.60 -19.68
C MET A 152 -19.21 -13.77 -20.56
N GLY A 153 -18.52 -14.76 -19.98
CA GLY A 153 -18.02 -15.92 -20.70
C GLY A 153 -19.07 -17.00 -21.02
N ARG A 154 -20.28 -16.92 -20.45
CA ARG A 154 -21.36 -17.91 -20.63
C ARG A 154 -21.91 -17.95 -22.05
N LYS A 155 -22.09 -19.14 -22.63
CA LYS A 155 -22.66 -19.32 -23.98
C LYS A 155 -24.17 -19.11 -24.05
N ASP A 156 -24.86 -19.30 -22.94
CA ASP A 156 -26.31 -19.23 -22.84
C ASP A 156 -26.84 -17.80 -22.63
N VAL A 157 -25.95 -16.84 -22.40
CA VAL A 157 -26.28 -15.40 -22.35
C VAL A 157 -26.20 -14.82 -23.75
N ASP A 158 -27.29 -14.19 -24.19
CA ASP A 158 -27.39 -13.57 -25.51
C ASP A 158 -26.33 -12.49 -25.73
N ARG A 159 -25.88 -12.36 -26.98
CA ARG A 159 -24.83 -11.39 -27.35
C ARG A 159 -25.29 -9.96 -27.07
N GLU A 160 -26.55 -9.67 -27.37
CA GLU A 160 -27.17 -8.35 -27.19
C GLU A 160 -27.14 -7.91 -25.73
N GLU A 161 -27.34 -8.82 -24.78
CA GLU A 161 -27.26 -8.54 -23.34
C GLU A 161 -25.83 -8.20 -22.91
N LYS A 162 -24.84 -8.92 -23.45
CA LYS A 162 -23.42 -8.62 -23.18
C LYS A 162 -22.99 -7.28 -23.75
N GLU A 163 -23.41 -6.96 -24.98
CA GLU A 163 -23.14 -5.65 -25.60
C GLU A 163 -23.83 -4.52 -24.84
N ALA A 164 -25.08 -4.72 -24.41
CA ALA A 164 -25.83 -3.76 -23.60
C ALA A 164 -25.12 -3.49 -22.26
N PHE A 165 -24.63 -4.53 -21.60
CA PHE A 165 -23.91 -4.38 -20.35
C PHE A 165 -22.60 -3.61 -20.51
N ILE A 166 -21.77 -3.98 -21.50
CA ILE A 166 -20.52 -3.25 -21.80
C ILE A 166 -20.81 -1.79 -22.14
N LYS A 167 -21.85 -1.53 -22.94
CA LYS A 167 -22.27 -0.17 -23.27
C LYS A 167 -22.70 0.62 -22.03
N ALA A 168 -23.47 0.01 -21.12
CA ALA A 168 -23.87 0.65 -19.87
C ALA A 168 -22.68 1.01 -18.96
N LEU A 169 -21.62 0.20 -18.96
CA LEU A 169 -20.38 0.49 -18.24
C LEU A 169 -19.58 1.63 -18.89
N VAL A 170 -19.44 1.61 -20.21
CA VAL A 170 -18.70 2.60 -21.00
C VAL A 170 -19.39 3.98 -20.97
N GLU A 171 -20.72 4.00 -20.94
CA GLU A 171 -21.53 5.22 -20.91
C GLU A 171 -21.92 5.64 -19.48
N PHE A 172 -21.36 4.99 -18.45
CA PHE A 172 -21.66 5.29 -17.05
C PHE A 172 -21.27 6.73 -16.70
N LYS A 173 -22.24 7.54 -16.28
CA LYS A 173 -22.02 8.93 -15.85
C LYS A 173 -22.24 9.03 -14.37
N ASP A 174 -21.18 9.33 -13.62
CA ASP A 174 -21.29 9.41 -12.17
C ASP A 174 -21.87 10.74 -11.67
N GLY A 175 -21.93 11.76 -12.52
CA GLY A 175 -22.42 13.10 -12.21
C GLY A 175 -21.44 13.95 -11.37
N LEU A 176 -20.18 13.52 -11.29
CA LEU A 176 -19.13 14.03 -10.40
C LEU A 176 -17.90 14.42 -11.25
N HIS A 177 -16.69 13.98 -10.88
CA HIS A 177 -15.45 14.08 -11.69
C HIS A 177 -15.09 12.74 -12.37
N ASP A 178 -16.10 11.97 -12.78
CA ASP A 178 -15.96 10.67 -13.47
C ASP A 178 -15.14 9.62 -12.70
N PHE A 179 -14.95 9.75 -11.38
CA PHE A 179 -14.30 8.75 -10.53
C PHE A 179 -14.88 7.35 -10.76
N TYR A 180 -16.20 7.23 -10.74
CA TYR A 180 -16.88 5.95 -10.95
C TYR A 180 -17.10 5.66 -12.43
N GLY A 181 -17.09 6.68 -13.29
CA GLY A 181 -17.02 6.53 -14.75
C GLY A 181 -15.76 5.77 -15.19
N PHE A 182 -14.57 6.22 -14.76
CA PHE A 182 -13.31 5.52 -15.03
C PHE A 182 -13.30 4.11 -14.45
N ARG A 183 -13.82 3.91 -13.23
CA ARG A 183 -13.92 2.57 -12.63
C ARG A 183 -14.82 1.64 -13.44
N ALA A 184 -15.97 2.12 -13.91
CA ALA A 184 -16.87 1.34 -14.75
C ALA A 184 -16.22 1.02 -16.11
N TYR A 185 -15.50 1.98 -16.69
CA TYR A 185 -14.78 1.79 -17.94
C TYR A 185 -13.63 0.79 -17.81
N PHE A 186 -12.87 0.84 -16.70
CA PHE A 186 -11.84 -0.15 -16.41
C PHE A 186 -12.46 -1.54 -16.23
N LEU A 187 -13.62 -1.66 -15.56
CA LEU A 187 -14.33 -2.93 -15.50
C LEU A 187 -14.72 -3.42 -16.91
N ALA A 188 -15.25 -2.57 -17.77
CA ALA A 188 -15.55 -2.92 -19.15
C ALA A 188 -14.31 -3.44 -19.90
N ALA A 189 -13.15 -2.81 -19.69
CA ALA A 189 -11.89 -3.25 -20.26
C ALA A 189 -11.46 -4.65 -19.78
N VAL A 190 -11.74 -5.04 -18.54
CA VAL A 190 -11.49 -6.42 -18.06
C VAL A 190 -12.51 -7.39 -18.69
N LEU A 191 -13.79 -7.01 -18.72
CA LEU A 191 -14.88 -7.91 -19.16
C LEU A 191 -14.79 -8.30 -20.65
N ILE A 192 -14.20 -7.47 -21.52
CA ILE A 192 -14.03 -7.81 -22.94
C ILE A 192 -13.05 -8.97 -23.20
N ASP A 193 -12.26 -9.39 -22.20
CA ASP A 193 -11.42 -10.58 -22.34
C ASP A 193 -12.27 -11.86 -22.44
N GLU A 194 -13.35 -11.94 -21.66
CA GLU A 194 -14.34 -13.03 -21.69
C GLU A 194 -15.37 -12.87 -22.82
N PHE A 195 -15.42 -11.71 -23.49
CA PHE A 195 -16.31 -11.41 -24.61
C PHE A 195 -15.53 -10.92 -25.85
N LYS A 196 -14.78 -11.85 -26.46
CA LYS A 196 -13.82 -11.58 -27.54
C LYS A 196 -14.42 -10.87 -28.76
N ASP A 197 -15.68 -11.14 -29.09
CA ASP A 197 -16.40 -10.55 -30.24
C ASP A 197 -17.14 -9.24 -29.92
N CYS A 198 -16.81 -8.60 -28.78
CA CYS A 198 -17.35 -7.29 -28.40
C CYS A 198 -17.10 -6.25 -29.49
N SER A 199 -18.18 -5.58 -29.91
CA SER A 199 -18.16 -4.52 -30.93
C SER A 199 -17.34 -3.30 -30.50
N LEU A 200 -17.35 -2.98 -29.20
CA LEU A 200 -16.63 -1.85 -28.61
C LEU A 200 -15.19 -2.18 -28.20
N GLY A 201 -14.74 -3.44 -28.30
CA GLY A 201 -13.47 -3.87 -27.70
C GLY A 201 -12.24 -3.09 -28.18
N ASP A 202 -12.16 -2.70 -29.46
CA ASP A 202 -11.00 -1.94 -29.99
C ASP A 202 -11.05 -0.49 -29.52
N ALA A 203 -12.26 0.09 -29.43
CA ALA A 203 -12.46 1.44 -28.92
C ALA A 203 -12.12 1.52 -27.43
N ILE A 204 -12.54 0.52 -26.64
CA ILE A 204 -12.24 0.42 -25.21
C ILE A 204 -10.72 0.31 -24.99
N VAL A 205 -10.05 -0.58 -25.73
CA VAL A 205 -8.59 -0.75 -25.63
C VAL A 205 -7.85 0.51 -26.08
N ALA A 206 -8.28 1.15 -27.16
CA ALA A 206 -7.69 2.41 -27.60
C ALA A 206 -7.84 3.51 -26.53
N GLN A 207 -8.99 3.59 -25.87
CA GLN A 207 -9.26 4.58 -24.83
C GLN A 207 -8.40 4.37 -23.58
N ILE A 208 -8.25 3.13 -23.09
CA ILE A 208 -7.38 2.85 -21.93
C ILE A 208 -5.90 3.03 -22.29
N VAL A 209 -5.48 2.76 -23.52
CA VAL A 209 -4.12 3.08 -23.99
C VAL A 209 -3.94 4.60 -24.01
N GLN A 210 -4.90 5.35 -24.53
CA GLN A 210 -4.84 6.81 -24.50
C GLN A 210 -4.78 7.35 -23.07
N TRP A 211 -5.58 6.82 -22.14
CA TRP A 211 -5.55 7.22 -20.74
C TRP A 211 -4.25 6.84 -20.03
N GLY A 212 -3.63 5.72 -20.40
CA GLY A 212 -2.35 5.30 -19.84
C GLY A 212 -1.17 6.13 -20.34
N PHE A 213 -1.15 6.45 -21.64
CA PHE A 213 0.03 7.00 -22.30
C PHE A 213 -0.13 8.44 -22.79
N GLY A 214 -1.32 9.02 -22.68
CA GLY A 214 -1.64 10.36 -23.18
C GLY A 214 -1.96 10.39 -24.68
N TYR A 215 -2.11 11.60 -25.19
CA TYR A 215 -2.37 11.88 -26.60
C TYR A 215 -1.64 13.15 -27.05
N PHE A 216 -1.39 13.25 -28.35
CA PHE A 216 -0.86 14.47 -28.94
C PHE A 216 -1.99 15.47 -29.19
N ASN A 217 -1.94 16.62 -28.51
CA ASN A 217 -2.89 17.70 -28.70
C ASN A 217 -2.45 18.55 -29.90
N ILE A 218 -3.22 18.48 -30.99
CA ILE A 218 -2.91 19.18 -32.25
C ILE A 218 -2.97 20.71 -32.08
N GLU A 219 -3.86 21.23 -31.25
CA GLU A 219 -4.02 22.68 -31.06
C GLU A 219 -2.85 23.27 -30.25
N LYS A 220 -2.42 22.55 -29.21
CA LYS A 220 -1.32 22.97 -28.34
C LYS A 220 0.07 22.54 -28.85
N GLN A 221 0.12 21.66 -29.86
CA GLN A 221 1.35 21.05 -30.39
C GLN A 221 2.19 20.37 -29.29
N GLU A 222 1.53 19.80 -28.29
CA GLU A 222 2.18 19.17 -27.14
C GLU A 222 1.54 17.83 -26.82
N TRP A 223 2.30 16.97 -26.14
CA TRP A 223 1.78 15.72 -25.62
C TRP A 223 1.08 15.94 -24.28
N CYS A 224 -0.21 15.63 -24.21
CA CYS A 224 -1.01 15.76 -23.00
C CYS A 224 -1.17 14.38 -22.33
N GLY A 225 -0.74 14.29 -21.06
CA GLY A 225 -0.99 13.14 -20.18
C GLY A 225 -2.35 13.25 -19.47
N PHE A 226 -2.64 12.25 -18.65
CA PHE A 226 -3.78 12.27 -17.73
C PHE A 226 -3.27 12.39 -16.29
N ILE A 227 -4.15 12.74 -15.35
CA ILE A 227 -3.79 12.73 -13.94
C ILE A 227 -3.38 11.32 -13.47
N ALA A 228 -2.41 11.26 -12.55
CA ALA A 228 -1.69 10.03 -12.22
C ALA A 228 -2.59 8.83 -11.86
N PRO A 229 -3.72 8.98 -11.13
CA PRO A 229 -4.62 7.85 -10.86
C PRO A 229 -5.25 7.23 -12.10
N ILE A 230 -5.61 8.04 -13.10
CA ILE A 230 -6.19 7.55 -14.35
C ILE A 230 -5.11 6.84 -15.17
N GLU A 231 -3.93 7.44 -15.31
CA GLU A 231 -2.82 6.82 -16.03
C GLU A 231 -2.43 5.47 -15.40
N LYS A 232 -2.29 5.44 -14.07
CA LYS A 232 -1.96 4.22 -13.32
C LYS A 232 -3.07 3.18 -13.41
N GLY A 233 -4.33 3.60 -13.25
CA GLY A 233 -5.49 2.72 -13.36
C GLY A 233 -5.59 2.08 -14.75
N ALA A 234 -5.43 2.90 -15.79
CA ALA A 234 -5.41 2.46 -17.17
C ALA A 234 -4.26 1.48 -17.45
N LYS A 235 -3.02 1.78 -17.01
CA LYS A 235 -1.89 0.85 -17.14
C LYS A 235 -2.09 -0.46 -16.39
N THR A 236 -2.73 -0.41 -15.21
CA THR A 236 -2.99 -1.60 -14.39
C THR A 236 -4.01 -2.53 -15.04
N VAL A 237 -4.98 -1.99 -15.79
CA VAL A 237 -6.02 -2.81 -16.44
C VAL A 237 -5.59 -3.41 -17.78
N LEU A 238 -4.52 -2.89 -18.43
CA LEU A 238 -4.04 -3.41 -19.72
C LEU A 238 -3.76 -4.93 -19.72
N PRO A 239 -3.05 -5.51 -18.73
CA PRO A 239 -2.77 -6.96 -18.70
C PRO A 239 -4.00 -7.82 -18.38
N GLU A 240 -5.01 -7.23 -17.73
CA GLU A 240 -6.28 -7.89 -17.39
C GLU A 240 -7.33 -7.80 -18.53
N SER A 241 -7.07 -6.97 -19.54
CA SER A 241 -7.94 -6.79 -20.70
C SER A 241 -7.65 -7.81 -21.80
N ASN A 242 -8.29 -7.64 -22.96
CA ASN A 242 -8.09 -8.50 -24.12
C ASN A 242 -6.64 -8.37 -24.64
N ARG A 243 -5.79 -9.33 -24.26
CA ARG A 243 -4.34 -9.31 -24.52
C ARG A 243 -4.00 -9.07 -25.99
N ARG A 244 -4.73 -9.71 -26.90
CA ARG A 244 -4.49 -9.58 -28.35
C ARG A 244 -4.68 -8.14 -28.81
N ARG A 245 -5.79 -7.50 -28.43
CA ARG A 245 -6.08 -6.10 -28.80
C ARG A 245 -5.07 -5.15 -28.16
N VAL A 246 -4.70 -5.40 -26.90
CA VAL A 246 -3.72 -4.57 -26.17
C VAL A 246 -2.34 -4.65 -26.81
N ILE A 247 -1.84 -5.84 -27.15
CA ILE A 247 -0.54 -6.02 -27.82
C ILE A 247 -0.50 -5.27 -29.15
N VAL A 248 -1.57 -5.35 -29.94
CA VAL A 248 -1.69 -4.60 -31.20
C VAL A 248 -1.65 -3.09 -30.95
N ALA A 249 -2.39 -2.60 -29.96
CA ALA A 249 -2.44 -1.18 -29.63
C ALA A 249 -1.09 -0.64 -29.12
N LEU A 250 -0.42 -1.34 -28.20
CA LEU A 250 0.90 -0.96 -27.69
C LEU A 250 1.98 -1.05 -28.76
N THR A 251 1.96 -2.09 -29.60
CA THR A 251 2.90 -2.22 -30.73
C THR A 251 2.74 -1.07 -31.71
N LYS A 252 1.49 -0.67 -32.01
CA LYS A 252 1.21 0.51 -32.82
C LYS A 252 1.78 1.76 -32.15
N LEU A 253 1.53 1.97 -30.87
CA LEU A 253 2.02 3.13 -30.10
C LEU A 253 3.56 3.23 -30.12
N ILE A 254 4.27 2.10 -29.94
CA ILE A 254 5.74 2.03 -30.01
C ILE A 254 6.27 2.46 -31.38
N ARG A 255 5.58 2.09 -32.47
CA ARG A 255 5.99 2.36 -33.85
C ARG A 255 5.63 3.76 -34.32
N THR A 256 4.52 4.34 -33.84
CA THR A 256 3.99 5.62 -34.35
C THR A 256 4.30 6.82 -33.48
N SER A 257 4.66 6.64 -32.21
CA SER A 257 4.94 7.75 -31.31
C SER A 257 6.33 8.34 -31.60
N GLU A 258 6.41 9.66 -31.73
CA GLU A 258 7.69 10.39 -31.78
C GLU A 258 8.28 10.62 -30.37
N ASN A 259 7.46 10.50 -29.33
CA ASN A 259 7.86 10.72 -27.95
C ASN A 259 8.54 9.46 -27.37
N GLN A 260 9.85 9.53 -27.15
CA GLN A 260 10.66 8.41 -26.63
C GLN A 260 10.19 7.93 -25.25
N SER A 261 9.76 8.84 -24.37
CA SER A 261 9.21 8.46 -23.06
C SER A 261 7.96 7.59 -23.20
N ILE A 262 7.12 7.87 -24.19
CA ILE A 262 5.91 7.06 -24.46
C ILE A 262 6.26 5.71 -25.07
N ARG A 263 7.21 5.66 -26.02
CA ARG A 263 7.71 4.40 -26.58
C ARG A 263 8.29 3.50 -25.48
N ARG A 264 9.10 4.08 -24.59
CA ARG A 264 9.68 3.41 -23.42
C ARG A 264 8.61 2.85 -22.49
N GLN A 265 7.62 3.66 -22.10
CA GLN A 265 6.52 3.20 -21.23
C GLN A 265 5.67 2.11 -21.90
N ALA A 266 5.39 2.25 -23.20
CA ALA A 266 4.64 1.25 -23.96
C ALA A 266 5.41 -0.07 -24.08
N ALA A 267 6.73 -0.02 -24.30
CA ALA A 267 7.61 -1.19 -24.30
C ALA A 267 7.60 -1.88 -22.92
N TYR A 268 7.69 -1.10 -21.84
CA TYR A 268 7.58 -1.62 -20.48
C TYR A 268 6.26 -2.36 -20.24
N SER A 269 5.13 -1.73 -20.59
CA SER A 269 3.81 -2.35 -20.47
C SER A 269 3.66 -3.60 -21.33
N LEU A 270 4.26 -3.63 -22.52
CA LEU A 270 4.22 -4.78 -23.42
C LEU A 270 4.89 -6.02 -22.79
N GLY A 271 6.00 -5.82 -22.08
CA GLY A 271 6.69 -6.88 -21.34
C GLY A 271 5.89 -7.47 -20.15
N LYS A 272 4.80 -6.82 -19.72
CA LYS A 272 3.97 -7.28 -18.59
C LYS A 272 2.67 -7.97 -19.00
N ILE A 273 2.40 -8.15 -20.30
CA ILE A 273 1.12 -8.70 -20.77
C ILE A 273 1.13 -10.22 -20.88
N ASP A 274 2.04 -10.78 -21.68
CA ASP A 274 2.00 -12.20 -22.02
C ASP A 274 3.40 -12.74 -22.30
N LYS A 275 3.88 -13.63 -21.42
CA LYS A 275 5.19 -14.29 -21.56
C LYS A 275 5.16 -15.22 -22.77
N GLY A 276 6.16 -15.12 -23.64
CA GLY A 276 6.29 -15.93 -24.85
C GLY A 276 5.44 -15.44 -26.05
N ASN A 277 4.80 -14.27 -25.96
CA ASN A 277 3.99 -13.76 -27.06
C ASN A 277 4.85 -13.31 -28.25
N LEU A 278 4.69 -13.97 -29.40
CA LEU A 278 5.52 -13.75 -30.57
C LEU A 278 5.43 -12.33 -31.16
N ASP A 279 4.24 -11.71 -31.13
CA ASP A 279 4.05 -10.35 -31.65
C ASP A 279 4.74 -9.32 -30.73
N ALA A 280 4.62 -9.50 -29.41
CA ALA A 280 5.30 -8.67 -28.42
C ALA A 280 6.83 -8.81 -28.52
N ILE A 281 7.34 -10.04 -28.61
CA ILE A 281 8.77 -10.35 -28.79
C ILE A 281 9.30 -9.67 -30.06
N ALA A 282 8.59 -9.80 -31.18
CA ALA A 282 8.99 -9.20 -32.44
C ALA A 282 9.05 -7.67 -32.34
N ALA A 283 8.05 -7.04 -31.72
CA ALA A 283 8.00 -5.59 -31.54
C ALA A 283 9.14 -5.07 -30.64
N LEU A 284 9.44 -5.73 -29.51
CA LEU A 284 10.54 -5.35 -28.63
C LEU A 284 11.91 -5.58 -29.29
N THR A 285 12.09 -6.70 -30.00
CA THR A 285 13.32 -6.98 -30.74
C THR A 285 13.58 -5.94 -31.84
N GLU A 286 12.54 -5.55 -32.58
CA GLU A 286 12.61 -4.47 -33.56
C GLU A 286 12.96 -3.14 -32.90
N LEU A 287 12.36 -2.83 -31.75
CA LEU A 287 12.61 -1.60 -31.00
C LEU A 287 14.07 -1.52 -30.54
N ILE A 288 14.63 -2.59 -29.97
CA ILE A 288 16.04 -2.67 -29.58
C ILE A 288 16.95 -2.43 -30.78
N GLY A 289 16.63 -3.01 -31.94
CA GLY A 289 17.44 -2.91 -33.15
C GLY A 289 17.42 -1.53 -33.82
N THR A 290 16.27 -0.83 -33.80
CA THR A 290 16.01 0.37 -34.61
C THR A 290 16.04 1.69 -33.83
N CYS A 291 15.91 1.66 -32.51
CA CYS A 291 15.81 2.87 -31.70
C CYS A 291 17.17 3.48 -31.39
N GLU A 292 17.34 4.78 -31.66
CA GLU A 292 18.55 5.53 -31.29
C GLU A 292 18.55 5.95 -29.81
N ASP A 293 17.37 6.15 -29.21
CA ASP A 293 17.24 6.53 -27.80
C ASP A 293 17.64 5.38 -26.87
N GLU A 294 18.69 5.62 -26.07
CA GLU A 294 19.33 4.65 -25.18
C GLU A 294 18.37 4.13 -24.10
N ASP A 295 17.62 5.03 -23.46
CA ASP A 295 16.65 4.68 -22.43
C ASP A 295 15.54 3.78 -22.98
N THR A 296 15.00 4.11 -24.15
CA THR A 296 13.94 3.32 -24.79
C THR A 296 14.44 1.92 -25.15
N ARG A 297 15.68 1.79 -25.66
CA ARG A 297 16.29 0.48 -25.90
C ARG A 297 16.45 -0.32 -24.62
N ARG A 298 16.97 0.30 -23.57
CA ARG A 298 17.19 -0.33 -22.27
C ARG A 298 15.93 -0.96 -21.68
N TRP A 299 14.81 -0.24 -21.75
CA TRP A 299 13.54 -0.76 -21.28
C TRP A 299 12.95 -1.82 -22.20
N ALA A 300 13.16 -1.70 -23.51
CA ALA A 300 12.77 -2.75 -24.45
C ALA A 300 13.54 -4.06 -24.21
N ALA A 301 14.85 -3.94 -23.95
CA ALA A 301 15.75 -5.02 -23.55
C ALA A 301 15.28 -5.70 -22.26
N TYR A 302 15.03 -4.92 -21.21
CA TYR A 302 14.48 -5.42 -19.94
C TYR A 302 13.13 -6.14 -20.12
N SER A 303 12.22 -5.54 -20.88
CA SER A 303 10.90 -6.13 -21.15
C SER A 303 10.97 -7.39 -22.01
N LEU A 304 11.95 -7.48 -22.91
CA LEU A 304 12.15 -8.66 -23.75
C LEU A 304 12.60 -9.85 -22.93
N GLU A 305 13.52 -9.66 -21.98
CA GLU A 305 13.98 -10.74 -21.09
C GLU A 305 12.85 -11.33 -20.24
N GLU A 306 11.91 -10.49 -19.77
CA GLU A 306 10.75 -10.95 -19.00
C GLU A 306 9.83 -11.88 -19.82
N ILE A 307 9.73 -11.65 -21.14
CA ILE A 307 8.82 -12.40 -22.03
C ILE A 307 9.52 -13.49 -22.85
N ASP A 308 10.83 -13.40 -23.08
CA ASP A 308 11.65 -14.30 -23.90
C ASP A 308 13.12 -14.27 -23.45
N GLU A 309 13.38 -14.94 -22.33
CA GLU A 309 14.68 -15.02 -21.67
C GLU A 309 15.76 -15.55 -22.61
N GLY A 310 16.86 -14.81 -22.75
CA GLY A 310 17.98 -15.21 -23.61
C GLY A 310 17.67 -15.13 -25.12
N ASN A 311 16.85 -14.16 -25.54
CA ASN A 311 16.50 -13.97 -26.95
C ASN A 311 17.75 -13.80 -27.84
N LEU A 312 18.11 -14.87 -28.57
CA LEU A 312 19.33 -14.95 -29.38
C LEU A 312 19.43 -13.84 -30.44
N LYS A 313 18.29 -13.40 -30.99
CA LYS A 313 18.27 -12.36 -32.03
C LYS A 313 18.61 -11.00 -31.45
N ALA A 314 18.05 -10.66 -30.31
CA ALA A 314 18.34 -9.42 -29.60
C ALA A 314 19.78 -9.41 -29.07
N LEU A 315 20.26 -10.53 -28.51
CA LEU A 315 21.67 -10.70 -28.13
C LEU A 315 22.63 -10.46 -29.30
N ALA A 316 22.37 -11.08 -30.45
CA ALA A 316 23.19 -10.90 -31.65
C ALA A 316 23.18 -9.44 -32.16
N LEU A 317 22.02 -8.77 -32.13
CA LEU A 317 21.89 -7.37 -32.53
C LEU A 317 22.70 -6.44 -31.62
N THR A 318 22.54 -6.58 -30.30
CA THR A 318 23.25 -5.76 -29.31
C THR A 318 24.76 -6.00 -29.36
N ARG A 319 25.20 -7.27 -29.46
CA ARG A 319 26.62 -7.62 -29.62
C ARG A 319 27.23 -7.01 -30.87
N THR A 320 26.53 -7.09 -32.00
CA THR A 320 26.98 -6.48 -33.26
C THR A 320 27.18 -4.98 -33.11
N ARG A 321 26.29 -4.30 -32.38
CA ARG A 321 26.40 -2.85 -32.12
C ARG A 321 27.57 -2.47 -31.23
N ILE A 322 27.83 -3.25 -30.17
CA ILE A 322 29.00 -3.06 -29.29
C ILE A 322 30.29 -3.08 -30.11
N PHE A 323 30.48 -4.07 -30.98
CA PHE A 323 31.72 -4.22 -31.74
C PHE A 323 31.80 -3.41 -33.04
N SER A 324 30.69 -2.84 -33.51
CA SER A 324 30.66 -1.96 -34.69
C SER A 324 30.69 -0.47 -34.35
N SER A 325 30.38 -0.10 -33.10
CA SER A 325 30.47 1.27 -32.61
C SER A 325 31.91 1.62 -32.20
N SER A 326 32.37 2.80 -32.58
CA SER A 326 33.65 3.36 -32.11
C SER A 326 33.46 4.86 -31.83
N PRO A 327 33.47 5.29 -30.55
CA PRO A 327 33.66 4.49 -29.33
C PRO A 327 32.45 3.60 -28.99
N VAL A 328 32.69 2.55 -28.19
CA VAL A 328 31.63 1.70 -27.62
C VAL A 328 30.71 2.55 -26.76
N GLN A 329 29.40 2.41 -26.95
CA GLN A 329 28.41 3.12 -26.13
C GLN A 329 28.10 2.35 -24.84
N ALA A 330 28.10 3.05 -23.71
CA ALA A 330 27.73 2.48 -22.40
C ALA A 330 26.33 1.85 -22.42
N ALA A 331 25.37 2.47 -23.11
CA ALA A 331 24.01 1.95 -23.24
C ALA A 331 23.94 0.53 -23.81
N ASP A 332 24.81 0.19 -24.78
CA ASP A 332 24.77 -1.13 -25.41
C ASP A 332 25.24 -2.24 -24.45
N ILE A 333 26.12 -1.91 -23.50
CA ILE A 333 26.54 -2.84 -22.43
C ILE A 333 25.38 -3.09 -21.46
N VAL A 334 24.62 -2.04 -21.13
CA VAL A 334 23.41 -2.16 -20.30
C VAL A 334 22.32 -2.95 -21.01
N ASP A 335 22.11 -2.73 -22.31
CA ASP A 335 21.17 -3.51 -23.13
C ASP A 335 21.56 -4.99 -23.10
N LEU A 336 22.85 -5.30 -23.28
CA LEU A 336 23.35 -6.67 -23.28
C LEU A 336 23.17 -7.35 -21.91
N ARG A 337 23.47 -6.62 -20.84
CA ARG A 337 23.21 -7.06 -19.45
C ARG A 337 21.76 -7.43 -19.22
N ASN A 338 20.82 -6.63 -19.75
CA ASN A 338 19.40 -6.82 -19.51
C ASN A 338 18.79 -8.00 -20.31
N ILE A 339 19.36 -8.39 -21.45
CA ILE A 339 18.80 -9.44 -22.36
C ILE A 339 19.48 -10.81 -22.19
N GLY A 340 20.63 -10.88 -21.52
CA GLY A 340 21.42 -12.11 -21.42
C GLY A 340 21.78 -12.48 -20.01
N LYS A 341 20.78 -12.56 -19.11
CA LYS A 341 21.07 -12.87 -17.71
C LYS A 341 21.61 -14.30 -17.58
N GLY A 342 22.86 -14.43 -17.15
CA GLY A 342 23.52 -15.73 -17.03
C GLY A 342 23.91 -16.38 -18.36
N ASP A 343 23.77 -15.67 -19.48
CA ASP A 343 24.16 -16.17 -20.79
C ASP A 343 25.70 -16.24 -20.91
N PRO A 344 26.28 -17.41 -21.22
CA PRO A 344 27.74 -17.56 -21.31
C PRO A 344 28.39 -16.67 -22.37
N ASP A 345 27.72 -16.41 -23.50
CA ASP A 345 28.25 -15.57 -24.56
C ASP A 345 28.24 -14.09 -24.15
N VAL A 346 27.24 -13.66 -23.37
CA VAL A 346 27.23 -12.33 -22.76
C VAL A 346 28.34 -12.18 -21.74
N ILE A 347 28.54 -13.16 -20.87
CA ILE A 347 29.62 -13.14 -19.87
C ILE A 347 30.98 -13.07 -20.57
N ALA A 348 31.20 -13.89 -21.61
CA ALA A 348 32.42 -13.82 -22.41
C ALA A 348 32.62 -12.45 -23.08
N THR A 349 31.54 -11.86 -23.61
CA THR A 349 31.59 -10.52 -24.23
C THR A 349 31.94 -9.43 -23.23
N LEU A 350 31.37 -9.45 -22.02
CA LEU A 350 31.69 -8.49 -20.96
C LEU A 350 33.11 -8.68 -20.43
N SER A 351 33.57 -9.92 -20.28
CA SER A 351 34.96 -10.23 -19.92
C SER A 351 35.95 -9.73 -20.98
N GLU A 352 35.63 -9.89 -22.26
CA GLU A 352 36.43 -9.33 -23.36
C GLU A 352 36.52 -7.80 -23.25
N LEU A 353 35.39 -7.11 -23.02
CA LEU A 353 35.38 -5.64 -22.88
C LEU A 353 36.23 -5.14 -21.70
N ILE A 354 36.27 -5.88 -20.59
CA ILE A 354 37.13 -5.55 -19.45
C ILE A 354 38.61 -5.56 -19.87
N CYS A 355 39.03 -6.56 -20.63
CA CYS A 355 40.43 -6.75 -21.02
C CYS A 355 40.84 -5.87 -22.21
N THR A 356 39.94 -5.60 -23.16
CA THR A 356 40.28 -4.94 -24.44
C THR A 356 40.00 -3.44 -24.47
N SER A 357 39.11 -2.92 -23.63
CA SER A 357 38.73 -1.49 -23.68
C SER A 357 39.78 -0.61 -23.00
N GLU A 358 40.21 0.45 -23.68
CA GLU A 358 41.03 1.50 -23.08
C GLU A 358 40.21 2.46 -22.18
N ASN A 359 38.88 2.54 -22.41
CA ASN A 359 37.98 3.41 -21.67
C ASN A 359 37.63 2.82 -20.29
N GLY A 360 37.98 3.55 -19.22
CA GLY A 360 37.71 3.17 -17.84
C GLY A 360 36.22 3.00 -17.52
N ASP A 361 35.34 3.84 -18.08
CA ASP A 361 33.90 3.79 -17.83
C ASP A 361 33.28 2.51 -18.44
N ILE A 362 33.80 2.08 -19.59
CA ILE A 362 33.38 0.84 -20.26
C ILE A 362 33.84 -0.38 -19.45
N ARG A 363 35.09 -0.38 -18.96
CA ARG A 363 35.59 -1.46 -18.09
C ARG A 363 34.80 -1.53 -16.79
N TRP A 364 34.50 -0.37 -16.19
CA TRP A 364 33.67 -0.25 -15.00
C TRP A 364 32.28 -0.85 -15.23
N LEU A 365 31.60 -0.44 -16.30
CA LEU A 365 30.24 -0.90 -16.60
C LEU A 365 30.18 -2.39 -16.96
N ALA A 366 31.21 -2.92 -17.64
CA ALA A 366 31.32 -4.34 -17.93
C ALA A 366 31.50 -5.17 -16.65
N ALA A 367 32.34 -4.71 -15.71
CA ALA A 367 32.48 -5.33 -14.39
C ALA A 367 31.18 -5.27 -13.58
N GLU A 368 30.48 -4.13 -13.60
CA GLU A 368 29.17 -3.96 -12.96
C GLU A 368 28.16 -4.96 -13.53
N SER A 369 28.16 -5.11 -14.85
CA SER A 369 27.24 -6.01 -15.55
C SER A 369 27.51 -7.46 -15.18
N LEU A 370 28.78 -7.89 -15.15
CA LEU A 370 29.17 -9.23 -14.71
C LEU A 370 28.71 -9.51 -13.28
N ARG A 371 28.81 -8.55 -12.36
CA ARG A 371 28.32 -8.70 -10.97
C ARG A 371 26.85 -9.08 -10.90
N GLU A 372 26.02 -8.48 -11.77
CA GLU A 372 24.57 -8.66 -11.75
C GLU A 372 24.11 -9.96 -12.41
N ILE A 373 24.78 -10.38 -13.49
CA ILE A 373 24.32 -11.50 -14.33
C ILE A 373 25.21 -12.74 -14.24
N GLY A 374 26.45 -12.60 -13.81
CA GLY A 374 27.46 -13.65 -13.81
C GLY A 374 27.48 -14.53 -12.56
N LYS A 375 26.47 -14.43 -11.67
CA LYS A 375 26.47 -15.15 -10.38
C LYS A 375 26.66 -16.67 -10.60
N GLY A 376 27.70 -17.23 -9.97
CA GLY A 376 28.04 -18.65 -10.08
C GLY A 376 28.71 -19.05 -11.40
N ASN A 377 29.05 -18.10 -12.28
CA ASN A 377 29.81 -18.36 -13.49
C ASN A 377 31.31 -18.04 -13.26
N PRO A 378 32.20 -19.05 -13.22
CA PRO A 378 33.62 -18.85 -12.97
C PRO A 378 34.36 -18.15 -14.12
N ASP A 379 33.80 -18.13 -15.33
CA ASP A 379 34.47 -17.57 -16.52
C ASP A 379 34.67 -16.05 -16.43
N ALA A 380 33.89 -15.36 -15.58
CA ALA A 380 34.03 -13.93 -15.31
C ALA A 380 35.21 -13.60 -14.38
N LEU A 381 35.66 -14.54 -13.57
CA LEU A 381 36.62 -14.30 -12.48
C LEU A 381 38.01 -13.86 -12.95
N PRO A 382 38.61 -14.46 -14.01
CA PRO A 382 39.93 -14.03 -14.48
C PRO A 382 39.96 -12.56 -14.92
N ALA A 383 38.93 -12.12 -15.65
CA ALA A 383 38.84 -10.74 -16.15
C ALA A 383 38.68 -9.74 -15.00
N LEU A 384 37.86 -10.06 -13.98
CA LEU A 384 37.70 -9.23 -12.79
C LEU A 384 38.98 -9.16 -11.97
N ASN A 385 39.69 -10.28 -11.80
CA ASN A 385 40.97 -10.31 -11.11
C ASN A 385 42.05 -9.49 -11.86
N GLU A 386 42.11 -9.63 -13.19
CA GLU A 386 42.99 -8.79 -14.00
C GLU A 386 42.66 -7.31 -13.84
N LEU A 387 41.38 -6.93 -13.82
CA LEU A 387 40.94 -5.55 -13.65
C LEU A 387 41.34 -4.96 -12.29
N ILE A 388 41.30 -5.77 -11.23
CA ILE A 388 41.82 -5.42 -9.90
C ILE A 388 43.32 -5.11 -9.97
N CYS A 389 44.10 -5.95 -10.65
CA CYS A 389 45.57 -5.83 -10.69
C CYS A 389 46.08 -4.74 -11.65
N THR A 390 45.34 -4.45 -12.72
CA THR A 390 45.81 -3.59 -13.82
C THR A 390 45.24 -2.17 -13.77
N SER A 391 44.11 -1.93 -13.10
CA SER A 391 43.50 -0.60 -13.04
C SER A 391 44.20 0.34 -12.05
N GLU A 392 44.57 1.53 -12.50
CA GLU A 392 45.04 2.60 -11.62
C GLU A 392 43.89 3.28 -10.86
N ASN A 393 42.67 3.23 -11.40
CA ASN A 393 41.48 3.84 -10.79
C ASN A 393 40.96 2.99 -9.63
N GLY A 394 40.91 3.60 -8.43
CA GLY A 394 40.44 2.97 -7.20
C GLY A 394 38.98 2.51 -7.23
N ASP A 395 38.09 3.25 -7.90
CA ASP A 395 36.67 2.91 -8.00
C ASP A 395 36.45 1.67 -8.90
N ILE A 396 37.25 1.54 -9.96
CA ILE A 396 37.21 0.37 -10.84
C ILE A 396 37.74 -0.87 -10.11
N ARG A 397 38.85 -0.73 -9.37
CA ARG A 397 39.38 -1.84 -8.55
C ARG A 397 38.38 -2.27 -7.48
N TRP A 398 37.72 -1.30 -6.85
CA TRP A 398 36.64 -1.54 -5.89
C TRP A 398 35.53 -2.39 -6.51
N LEU A 399 34.93 -1.92 -7.60
CA LEU A 399 33.80 -2.61 -8.22
C LEU A 399 34.19 -4.01 -8.67
N ALA A 400 35.40 -4.18 -9.21
CA ALA A 400 35.90 -5.48 -9.63
C ALA A 400 36.03 -6.46 -8.45
N ALA A 401 36.52 -6.00 -7.29
CA ALA A 401 36.58 -6.81 -6.07
C ALA A 401 35.18 -7.20 -5.56
N GLU A 402 34.24 -6.25 -5.53
CA GLU A 402 32.85 -6.53 -5.14
C GLU A 402 32.19 -7.54 -6.10
N SER A 403 32.43 -7.38 -7.40
CA SER A 403 31.93 -8.27 -8.45
C SER A 403 32.46 -9.69 -8.27
N LEU A 404 33.76 -9.81 -7.99
CA LEU A 404 34.44 -11.07 -7.77
C LEU A 404 33.91 -11.80 -6.53
N GLY A 405 33.61 -11.08 -5.43
CA GLY A 405 32.98 -11.67 -4.24
C GLY A 405 31.55 -12.19 -4.48
N LYS A 406 30.72 -11.44 -5.22
CA LYS A 406 29.34 -11.84 -5.52
C LYS A 406 29.25 -13.01 -6.51
N ILE A 407 30.15 -13.05 -7.49
CA ILE A 407 30.21 -14.10 -8.51
C ILE A 407 30.85 -15.38 -7.96
N GLY A 408 31.99 -15.22 -7.28
CA GLY A 408 32.84 -16.28 -6.78
C GLY A 408 32.55 -16.72 -5.36
N LYS A 409 31.28 -16.67 -4.92
CA LYS A 409 30.85 -16.99 -3.54
C LYS A 409 31.41 -18.31 -2.99
N GLU A 410 31.56 -19.32 -3.87
CA GLU A 410 32.08 -20.64 -3.54
C GLU A 410 33.45 -20.92 -4.19
N ASN A 411 34.01 -19.93 -4.89
CA ASN A 411 35.22 -20.09 -5.68
C ASN A 411 36.46 -19.74 -4.85
N LEU A 412 37.27 -20.75 -4.53
CA LEU A 412 38.48 -20.58 -3.70
C LEU A 412 39.47 -19.57 -4.29
N ASP A 413 39.58 -19.48 -5.62
CA ASP A 413 40.49 -18.52 -6.27
C ASP A 413 40.01 -17.07 -6.07
N ALA A 414 38.68 -16.85 -6.07
CA ALA A 414 38.10 -15.55 -5.76
C ALA A 414 38.34 -15.15 -4.30
N ILE A 415 38.20 -16.10 -3.37
CA ILE A 415 38.47 -15.88 -1.94
C ILE A 415 39.95 -15.57 -1.72
N ALA A 416 40.85 -16.29 -2.40
CA ALA A 416 42.28 -16.05 -2.35
C ALA A 416 42.63 -14.65 -2.87
N ALA A 417 42.03 -14.21 -3.98
CA ALA A 417 42.25 -12.88 -4.55
C ALA A 417 41.76 -11.76 -3.60
N LEU A 418 40.58 -11.90 -2.99
CA LEU A 418 40.06 -10.95 -1.99
C LEU A 418 40.93 -10.93 -0.73
N THR A 419 41.41 -12.09 -0.30
CA THR A 419 42.27 -12.21 0.88
C THR A 419 43.64 -11.57 0.65
N GLU A 420 44.20 -11.71 -0.55
CA GLU A 420 45.45 -11.03 -0.91
C GLU A 420 45.27 -9.51 -0.95
N LEU A 421 44.12 -9.02 -1.43
CA LEU A 421 43.81 -7.59 -1.43
C LEU A 421 43.81 -6.97 -0.02
N ILE A 422 43.38 -7.71 1.01
CA ILE A 422 43.47 -7.25 2.41
C ILE A 422 44.93 -7.02 2.81
N ARG A 423 45.87 -7.81 2.29
CA ARG A 423 47.29 -7.73 2.64
C ARG A 423 48.06 -6.70 1.85
N THR A 424 47.65 -6.45 0.61
CA THR A 424 48.40 -5.60 -0.32
C THR A 424 47.85 -4.18 -0.46
N SER A 425 46.60 -3.92 -0.07
CA SER A 425 45.95 -2.62 -0.24
C SER A 425 46.04 -1.76 1.02
N GLU A 426 46.56 -0.54 0.90
CA GLU A 426 46.52 0.48 1.95
C GLU A 426 45.26 1.36 1.88
N ASN A 427 44.42 1.18 0.85
CA ASN A 427 43.23 2.00 0.65
C ASN A 427 42.06 1.50 1.53
N GLU A 428 41.70 2.30 2.54
CA GLU A 428 40.66 1.99 3.52
C GLU A 428 39.28 1.74 2.88
N LEU A 429 38.91 2.44 1.80
CA LEU A 429 37.66 2.18 1.09
C LEU A 429 37.69 0.80 0.43
N ILE A 430 38.78 0.44 -0.24
CA ILE A 430 38.93 -0.90 -0.85
C ILE A 430 38.81 -1.98 0.23
N LEU A 431 39.46 -1.80 1.39
CA LEU A 431 39.38 -2.73 2.51
C LEU A 431 37.95 -2.88 3.07
N TRP A 432 37.20 -1.78 3.19
CA TRP A 432 35.78 -1.80 3.60
C TRP A 432 34.95 -2.71 2.69
N TRP A 433 35.13 -2.57 1.38
CA TRP A 433 34.37 -3.31 0.38
C TRP A 433 34.80 -4.77 0.25
N VAL A 434 36.10 -5.04 0.38
CA VAL A 434 36.60 -6.41 0.45
C VAL A 434 36.03 -7.11 1.68
N ALA A 435 35.92 -6.41 2.82
CA ALA A 435 35.27 -6.94 4.01
C ALA A 435 33.79 -7.30 3.75
N ASN A 436 33.01 -6.38 3.17
CA ASN A 436 31.62 -6.61 2.79
C ASN A 436 31.49 -7.81 1.84
N SER A 437 32.34 -7.88 0.82
CA SER A 437 32.35 -8.94 -0.19
C SER A 437 32.66 -10.31 0.42
N LEU A 438 33.64 -10.36 1.34
CA LEU A 438 33.94 -11.58 2.09
C LEU A 438 32.77 -12.00 3.00
N GLY A 439 31.97 -11.05 3.51
CA GLY A 439 30.76 -11.30 4.29
C GLY A 439 29.59 -11.90 3.51
N GLU A 440 29.65 -11.91 2.18
CA GLU A 440 28.63 -12.51 1.30
C GLU A 440 29.03 -13.91 0.80
N ILE A 441 30.23 -14.41 1.17
CA ILE A 441 30.72 -15.78 0.92
C ILE A 441 29.92 -16.81 1.73
N ASP A 442 30.03 -18.09 1.36
CA ASP A 442 29.44 -19.19 2.12
C ASP A 442 29.81 -19.22 3.62
N GLU A 443 28.81 -19.56 4.43
CA GLU A 443 28.89 -19.64 5.90
C GLU A 443 29.96 -20.67 6.32
N GLY A 444 30.94 -20.22 7.11
CA GLY A 444 31.99 -21.07 7.66
C GLY A 444 33.29 -21.20 6.85
N ASN A 445 33.47 -20.45 5.75
CA ASN A 445 34.76 -20.44 5.03
C ASN A 445 35.90 -19.93 5.93
N SER A 446 36.90 -20.79 6.20
CA SER A 446 37.97 -20.51 7.16
C SER A 446 38.89 -19.38 6.71
N ASP A 447 39.13 -19.25 5.41
CA ASP A 447 40.06 -18.25 4.86
C ASP A 447 39.43 -16.87 4.86
N ALA A 448 38.14 -16.76 4.50
CA ALA A 448 37.36 -15.53 4.61
C ALA A 448 37.23 -15.06 6.07
N ILE A 449 36.95 -15.99 7.00
CA ILE A 449 36.89 -15.68 8.43
C ILE A 449 38.24 -15.19 8.95
N ALA A 450 39.34 -15.86 8.59
CA ALA A 450 40.68 -15.46 8.98
C ALA A 450 41.05 -14.08 8.44
N ALA A 451 40.72 -13.80 7.18
CA ALA A 451 40.98 -12.51 6.53
C ALA A 451 40.17 -11.36 7.16
N LEU A 452 38.90 -11.59 7.52
CA LEU A 452 38.09 -10.60 8.23
C LEU A 452 38.61 -10.32 9.64
N ILE A 453 39.08 -11.34 10.36
CA ILE A 453 39.71 -11.17 11.68
C ILE A 453 41.05 -10.42 11.56
N GLU A 454 41.85 -10.76 10.55
CA GLU A 454 43.09 -10.04 10.22
C GLU A 454 42.79 -8.56 9.97
N LEU A 455 41.75 -8.25 9.19
CA LEU A 455 41.34 -6.89 8.89
C LEU A 455 40.82 -6.11 10.11
N ILE A 456 40.06 -6.76 10.99
CA ILE A 456 39.59 -6.17 12.26
C ILE A 456 40.77 -5.76 13.16
N HIS A 457 41.86 -6.53 13.14
CA HIS A 457 43.02 -6.26 14.00
C HIS A 457 44.04 -5.30 13.37
N THR A 458 44.09 -5.20 12.05
CA THR A 458 45.08 -4.36 11.34
C THR A 458 44.55 -2.99 10.97
N SER A 459 43.23 -2.84 10.77
CA SER A 459 42.63 -1.59 10.34
C SER A 459 42.49 -0.58 11.48
N GLN A 460 42.89 0.67 11.22
CA GLN A 460 42.68 1.81 12.13
C GLN A 460 41.40 2.59 11.79
N ASN A 461 40.67 2.19 10.75
CA ASN A 461 39.46 2.87 10.27
C ASN A 461 38.19 2.22 10.84
N ASN A 462 37.42 3.00 11.60
CA ASN A 462 36.21 2.54 12.28
C ASN A 462 35.10 2.03 11.33
N HIS A 463 35.01 2.56 10.11
CA HIS A 463 34.05 2.07 9.11
C HIS A 463 34.45 0.69 8.60
N VAL A 464 35.74 0.49 8.26
CA VAL A 464 36.28 -0.79 7.78
C VAL A 464 36.12 -1.86 8.85
N TRP A 465 36.45 -1.49 10.08
CA TRP A 465 36.28 -2.31 11.27
C TRP A 465 34.82 -2.74 11.48
N SER A 466 33.87 -1.81 11.38
CA SER A 466 32.44 -2.07 11.59
C SER A 466 31.90 -3.03 10.52
N GLU A 467 32.26 -2.81 9.25
CA GLU A 467 31.80 -3.65 8.16
C GLU A 467 32.42 -5.05 8.20
N ALA A 468 33.70 -5.15 8.57
CA ALA A 468 34.33 -6.44 8.82
C ALA A 468 33.65 -7.21 9.96
N GLY A 469 33.22 -6.51 11.02
CA GLY A 469 32.40 -7.09 12.10
C GLY A 469 31.02 -7.55 11.63
N ASN A 470 30.30 -6.74 10.85
CA ASN A 470 29.00 -7.10 10.26
C ASN A 470 29.12 -8.32 9.33
N SER A 471 30.18 -8.35 8.53
CA SER A 471 30.50 -9.44 7.61
C SER A 471 30.86 -10.72 8.36
N LEU A 472 31.67 -10.60 9.42
CA LEU A 472 32.03 -11.72 10.30
C LEU A 472 30.79 -12.29 11.03
N LYS A 473 29.81 -11.45 11.37
CA LYS A 473 28.52 -11.91 11.91
C LYS A 473 27.73 -12.75 10.89
N LYS A 474 27.76 -12.39 9.61
CA LYS A 474 27.05 -13.14 8.54
C LYS A 474 27.66 -14.52 8.31
N ILE A 475 28.99 -14.61 8.21
CA ILE A 475 29.68 -15.87 7.80
C ILE A 475 30.26 -16.69 8.96
N GLY A 476 30.44 -16.09 10.14
CA GLY A 476 31.14 -16.69 11.29
C GLY A 476 30.25 -17.47 12.28
N LYS A 477 29.00 -17.75 11.91
CA LYS A 477 28.05 -18.46 12.78
C LYS A 477 28.56 -19.88 13.09
N GLY A 478 28.76 -20.16 14.38
CA GLY A 478 29.35 -21.43 14.86
C GLY A 478 30.88 -21.49 14.86
N ASN A 479 31.59 -20.49 14.33
CA ASN A 479 33.04 -20.40 14.44
C ASN A 479 33.42 -19.77 15.80
N ALA A 480 34.06 -20.57 16.66
CA ALA A 480 34.41 -20.15 18.03
C ALA A 480 35.32 -18.91 18.08
N TYR A 481 36.16 -18.71 17.06
CA TYR A 481 37.08 -17.58 16.98
C TYR A 481 36.35 -16.30 16.52
N ALA A 482 35.46 -16.40 15.53
CA ALA A 482 34.62 -15.29 15.08
C ALA A 482 33.69 -14.77 16.20
N ILE A 483 33.10 -15.69 16.96
CA ILE A 483 32.24 -15.37 18.11
C ILE A 483 33.04 -14.68 19.23
N ALA A 484 34.24 -15.16 19.53
CA ALA A 484 35.11 -14.52 20.52
C ALA A 484 35.50 -13.10 20.09
N THR A 485 35.90 -12.90 18.82
CA THR A 485 36.23 -11.59 18.26
C THR A 485 35.03 -10.63 18.31
N LEU A 486 33.83 -11.06 17.91
CA LEU A 486 32.61 -10.22 17.97
C LEU A 486 32.21 -9.82 19.40
N ILE A 487 32.42 -10.70 20.38
CA ILE A 487 32.16 -10.42 21.79
C ILE A 487 33.19 -9.43 22.36
N ASP A 488 34.46 -9.57 21.98
CA ASP A 488 35.51 -8.64 22.38
C ASP A 488 35.31 -7.25 21.76
N LEU A 489 34.77 -7.18 20.54
CA LEU A 489 34.40 -5.93 19.84
C LEU A 489 33.25 -5.18 20.54
N ILE A 490 32.19 -5.89 20.93
CA ILE A 490 31.04 -5.30 21.67
C ILE A 490 31.47 -4.80 23.06
N ARG A 491 32.50 -5.40 23.65
CA ARG A 491 33.03 -5.02 24.97
C ARG A 491 34.05 -3.87 24.90
N ALA A 492 34.66 -3.64 23.75
CA ALA A 492 35.72 -2.65 23.57
C ALA A 492 35.22 -1.23 23.24
N ASP A 493 33.99 -1.06 22.74
CA ASP A 493 33.46 0.26 22.36
C ASP A 493 32.07 0.55 22.96
N ASN A 494 31.97 1.68 23.68
CA ASN A 494 30.77 2.14 24.40
C ASN A 494 30.09 3.30 23.65
N SER A 495 30.22 3.33 22.31
CA SER A 495 29.73 4.41 21.45
C SER A 495 28.29 4.14 20.93
N ALA A 496 27.60 5.23 20.57
CA ALA A 496 26.15 5.34 20.32
C ALA A 496 25.55 4.49 19.17
N TRP A 497 26.25 3.48 18.65
CA TRP A 497 25.83 2.72 17.46
C TRP A 497 24.99 1.46 17.75
N GLY A 498 24.89 1.03 19.02
CA GLY A 498 23.91 0.01 19.43
C GLY A 498 22.44 0.44 19.24
N ILE A 499 22.19 1.74 19.01
CA ILE A 499 20.87 2.34 18.80
C ILE A 499 20.45 2.26 17.32
N LEU A 500 21.39 2.15 16.38
CA LEU A 500 21.09 2.14 14.93
C LEU A 500 20.49 0.81 14.42
N TRP A 501 20.29 -0.16 15.31
CA TRP A 501 19.79 -1.51 15.02
C TRP A 501 18.28 -1.67 15.25
N ALA A 502 17.55 -0.60 15.58
CA ALA A 502 16.11 -0.62 15.79
C ALA A 502 15.25 0.20 14.77
N PRO A 503 15.40 0.05 13.44
CA PRO A 503 14.48 0.69 12.48
C PRO A 503 13.03 0.14 12.47
N ASN A 504 12.75 -1.01 13.10
CA ASN A 504 11.43 -1.70 12.98
C ASN A 504 10.36 -1.27 14.01
N VAL A 505 10.61 -0.25 14.84
CA VAL A 505 9.69 0.11 15.94
C VAL A 505 8.67 1.20 15.56
N LEU A 506 8.90 1.94 14.46
CA LEU A 506 8.03 3.06 14.06
C LEU A 506 6.83 2.68 13.18
N ASP A 507 6.80 1.47 12.61
CA ASP A 507 5.76 1.00 11.67
C ASP A 507 4.45 0.52 12.37
N GLU A 508 4.50 0.33 13.69
CA GLU A 508 3.40 -0.27 14.47
C GLU A 508 2.52 0.76 15.20
N ILE A 509 2.95 2.03 15.33
CA ILE A 509 2.34 2.99 16.26
C ILE A 509 1.27 3.89 15.60
N CYS A 510 1.23 4.02 14.27
CA CYS A 510 0.45 5.08 13.61
C CYS A 510 -0.78 4.65 12.79
N LYS A 511 -1.18 3.37 12.79
CA LYS A 511 -2.33 2.91 12.00
C LYS A 511 -3.67 3.26 12.68
N GLY A 512 -4.55 3.97 11.97
CA GLY A 512 -5.94 4.21 12.37
C GLY A 512 -6.21 5.43 13.27
N SER A 513 -5.22 6.30 13.52
CA SER A 513 -5.42 7.51 14.35
C SER A 513 -6.26 8.57 13.61
N SER A 514 -7.46 8.86 14.13
CA SER A 514 -8.35 9.92 13.62
C SER A 514 -7.71 11.31 13.67
N TYR A 515 -6.86 11.56 14.67
CA TYR A 515 -6.10 12.81 14.80
C TYR A 515 -5.05 12.95 13.69
N ALA A 516 -4.27 11.89 13.41
CA ALA A 516 -3.29 11.91 12.32
C ALA A 516 -3.96 12.14 10.95
N ILE A 517 -5.13 11.54 10.72
CA ILE A 517 -5.93 11.72 9.51
C ILE A 517 -6.39 13.19 9.38
N ALA A 518 -6.90 13.79 10.46
CA ALA A 518 -7.37 15.17 10.45
C ALA A 518 -6.22 16.16 10.22
N THR A 519 -5.09 16.01 10.91
CA THR A 519 -3.92 16.87 10.77
C THR A 519 -3.32 16.77 9.36
N LEU A 520 -3.18 15.56 8.80
CA LEU A 520 -2.68 15.38 7.44
C LEU A 520 -3.64 15.94 6.39
N THR A 521 -4.96 15.81 6.59
CA THR A 521 -5.97 16.40 5.69
C THR A 521 -5.90 17.93 5.71
N GLN A 522 -5.74 18.54 6.89
CA GLN A 522 -5.64 19.99 7.02
C GLN A 522 -4.35 20.55 6.43
N LEU A 523 -3.23 19.83 6.58
CA LEU A 523 -1.95 20.22 5.98
C LEU A 523 -2.01 20.21 4.44
N ILE A 524 -2.75 19.29 3.84
CA ILE A 524 -2.98 19.28 2.38
C ILE A 524 -3.82 20.49 1.92
N LEU A 525 -4.73 20.99 2.77
CA LEU A 525 -5.53 22.18 2.47
C LEU A 525 -4.76 23.49 2.59
N THR A 526 -3.70 23.54 3.41
CA THR A 526 -2.99 24.78 3.76
C THR A 526 -1.57 24.89 3.20
N SER A 527 -0.99 23.81 2.67
CA SER A 527 0.40 23.77 2.18
C SER A 527 0.51 24.18 0.69
N GLU A 528 1.64 24.81 0.34
CA GLU A 528 2.02 25.24 -1.01
C GLU A 528 3.28 24.48 -1.54
N ASP A 529 3.64 23.30 -1.00
CA ASP A 529 4.98 22.69 -1.19
C ASP A 529 4.99 21.16 -1.47
N GLU A 530 6.14 20.64 -1.93
CA GLU A 530 6.43 19.22 -2.26
C GLU A 530 6.11 18.23 -1.11
N HIS A 531 6.09 18.73 0.14
CA HIS A 531 5.69 17.99 1.34
C HIS A 531 4.25 17.47 1.30
N THR A 532 3.36 18.07 0.51
CA THR A 532 1.96 17.63 0.33
C THR A 532 1.84 16.21 -0.26
N ARG A 533 2.81 15.80 -1.11
CA ARG A 533 2.79 14.45 -1.73
C ARG A 533 3.03 13.34 -0.71
N LYS A 534 4.04 13.51 0.15
CA LYS A 534 4.37 12.54 1.22
C LYS A 534 3.22 12.42 2.23
N GLN A 535 2.57 13.54 2.56
CA GLN A 535 1.40 13.57 3.44
C GLN A 535 0.21 12.81 2.84
N ALA A 536 -0.05 12.97 1.54
CA ALA A 536 -1.10 12.24 0.85
C ALA A 536 -0.83 10.73 0.79
N ASP A 537 0.42 10.30 0.62
CA ASP A 537 0.77 8.88 0.60
C ASP A 537 0.63 8.23 1.99
N ILE A 538 1.08 8.90 3.06
CA ILE A 538 0.87 8.45 4.44
C ILE A 538 -0.63 8.37 4.75
N LEU A 539 -1.42 9.35 4.29
CA LEU A 539 -2.86 9.37 4.51
C LEU A 539 -3.56 8.17 3.83
N LYS A 540 -3.13 7.75 2.64
CA LYS A 540 -3.66 6.53 1.98
C LYS A 540 -3.40 5.26 2.79
N GLU A 541 -2.28 5.20 3.54
CA GLU A 541 -1.90 4.01 4.31
C GLU A 541 -2.65 3.91 5.66
N ILE A 542 -3.06 5.04 6.23
CA ILE A 542 -3.77 5.10 7.52
C ILE A 542 -5.30 5.12 7.39
N LEU A 543 -5.85 5.42 6.20
CA LEU A 543 -7.30 5.45 5.95
C LEU A 543 -7.87 4.01 5.87
N THR A 544 -8.47 3.54 6.96
CA THR A 544 -9.00 2.18 7.05
C THR A 544 -10.52 2.12 7.17
N GLU A 545 -11.18 3.18 7.66
CA GLU A 545 -12.62 3.18 7.94
C GLU A 545 -13.46 4.02 6.97
N ILE A 546 -14.69 3.58 6.70
CA ILE A 546 -15.64 4.27 5.80
C ILE A 546 -15.87 5.72 6.23
N GLN A 547 -16.06 5.99 7.54
CA GLN A 547 -16.33 7.32 8.06
C GLN A 547 -15.16 8.29 7.78
N GLN A 548 -13.93 7.82 8.01
CA GLN A 548 -12.70 8.58 7.72
C GLN A 548 -12.63 8.95 6.23
N MET A 549 -12.87 7.99 5.34
CA MET A 549 -12.88 8.21 3.89
C MET A 549 -13.97 9.19 3.45
N THR A 550 -15.20 9.08 3.96
CA THR A 550 -16.28 10.04 3.66
C THR A 550 -15.92 11.46 4.10
N GLY A 551 -15.21 11.56 5.21
CA GLY A 551 -14.68 12.81 5.73
C GLY A 551 -13.65 13.48 4.82
N VAL A 552 -12.67 12.71 4.34
CA VAL A 552 -11.65 13.20 3.40
C VAL A 552 -12.28 13.65 2.08
N VAL A 553 -13.24 12.88 1.55
CA VAL A 553 -13.98 13.28 0.33
C VAL A 553 -14.69 14.61 0.53
N THR A 554 -15.37 14.78 1.67
CA THR A 554 -16.09 16.02 1.99
C THR A 554 -15.16 17.23 2.08
N ALA A 555 -14.00 17.05 2.72
CA ALA A 555 -13.02 18.12 2.94
C ALA A 555 -12.32 18.56 1.65
N LEU A 556 -11.93 17.59 0.80
CA LEU A 556 -11.08 17.86 -0.36
C LEU A 556 -11.85 18.12 -1.67
N LYS A 557 -13.17 17.91 -1.72
CA LYS A 557 -13.95 18.05 -2.98
C LYS A 557 -13.80 19.42 -3.65
N ASN A 558 -13.69 20.49 -2.86
CA ASN A 558 -13.56 21.85 -3.38
C ASN A 558 -12.17 22.13 -3.99
N CYS A 559 -11.17 21.29 -3.69
CA CYS A 559 -9.84 21.36 -4.31
C CYS A 559 -9.85 20.84 -5.75
N LEU A 560 -10.94 20.26 -6.23
CA LEU A 560 -11.08 19.75 -7.60
C LEU A 560 -11.75 20.76 -8.55
N SER A 561 -11.60 22.06 -8.29
CA SER A 561 -12.11 23.12 -9.17
C SER A 561 -11.16 23.44 -10.32
N ASP A 562 -11.69 23.99 -11.42
CA ASP A 562 -10.89 24.49 -12.55
C ASP A 562 -9.90 25.59 -12.09
N GLU A 563 -10.30 26.42 -11.13
CA GLU A 563 -9.44 27.44 -10.53
C GLU A 563 -8.24 26.82 -9.80
N THR A 564 -8.47 25.75 -9.03
CA THR A 564 -7.37 25.04 -8.36
C THR A 564 -6.48 24.34 -9.38
N TYR A 565 -7.06 23.76 -10.44
CA TYR A 565 -6.29 23.12 -11.50
C TYR A 565 -5.30 24.09 -12.18
N GLU A 566 -5.74 25.30 -12.47
CA GLU A 566 -4.92 26.32 -13.14
C GLU A 566 -3.91 26.99 -12.22
N ASN A 567 -4.27 27.23 -10.95
CA ASN A 567 -3.44 28.01 -10.01
C ASN A 567 -2.55 27.16 -9.08
N ASP A 568 -2.97 25.92 -8.76
CA ASP A 568 -2.28 25.02 -7.84
C ASP A 568 -2.52 23.56 -8.23
N PHE A 569 -1.89 23.15 -9.33
CA PHE A 569 -2.03 21.80 -9.89
C PHE A 569 -1.57 20.70 -8.91
N ASP A 570 -0.57 20.96 -8.06
CA ASP A 570 -0.09 19.98 -7.09
C ASP A 570 -1.15 19.68 -6.04
N ARG A 571 -1.83 20.70 -5.50
CA ARG A 571 -2.97 20.52 -4.61
C ARG A 571 -4.11 19.77 -5.30
N TYR A 572 -4.48 20.19 -6.52
CA TYR A 572 -5.50 19.50 -7.31
C TYR A 572 -5.17 18.01 -7.46
N ASN A 573 -3.95 17.69 -7.89
CA ASN A 573 -3.52 16.32 -8.16
C ASN A 573 -3.44 15.47 -6.89
N ASN A 574 -2.92 16.01 -5.78
CA ASN A 574 -2.86 15.29 -4.50
C ASN A 574 -4.25 15.05 -3.92
N SER A 575 -5.15 16.04 -3.97
CA SER A 575 -6.55 15.89 -3.57
C SER A 575 -7.27 14.86 -4.44
N TYR A 576 -7.04 14.88 -5.76
CA TYR A 576 -7.64 13.90 -6.67
C TYR A 576 -7.15 12.49 -6.34
N GLN A 577 -5.87 12.29 -6.05
CA GLN A 577 -5.32 10.98 -5.67
C GLN A 577 -5.96 10.42 -4.39
N LEU A 578 -6.21 11.25 -3.39
CA LEU A 578 -6.86 10.84 -2.14
C LEU A 578 -8.34 10.53 -2.32
N ILE A 579 -9.05 11.39 -3.06
CA ILE A 579 -10.46 11.16 -3.37
C ILE A 579 -10.61 9.90 -4.25
N TRP A 580 -9.71 9.68 -5.20
CA TRP A 580 -9.64 8.44 -5.99
C TRP A 580 -9.45 7.21 -5.09
N HIS A 581 -8.52 7.26 -4.13
CA HIS A 581 -8.34 6.19 -3.16
C HIS A 581 -9.61 5.93 -2.32
N CYS A 582 -10.30 6.98 -1.89
CA CYS A 582 -11.59 6.85 -1.21
C CYS A 582 -12.65 6.23 -2.13
N ALA A 583 -12.74 6.67 -3.39
CA ALA A 583 -13.66 6.12 -4.38
C ALA A 583 -13.41 4.62 -4.63
N GLN A 584 -12.16 4.14 -4.56
CA GLN A 584 -11.84 2.72 -4.71
C GLN A 584 -12.29 1.83 -3.54
N ASN A 585 -12.57 2.43 -2.38
CA ASN A 585 -12.89 1.72 -1.15
C ASN A 585 -14.30 2.01 -0.61
N LEU A 586 -14.98 3.04 -1.13
CA LEU A 586 -16.35 3.38 -0.78
C LEU A 586 -17.37 2.78 -1.76
N PRO A 587 -18.58 2.40 -1.29
CA PRO A 587 -19.73 2.20 -2.15
C PRO A 587 -20.10 3.50 -2.87
N TYR A 588 -20.54 3.40 -4.13
CA TYR A 588 -20.92 4.58 -4.93
C TYR A 588 -21.99 5.45 -4.25
N PRO A 589 -23.08 4.91 -3.68
CA PRO A 589 -24.08 5.75 -3.00
C PRO A 589 -23.51 6.49 -1.79
N THR A 590 -22.64 5.85 -1.00
CA THR A 590 -21.98 6.47 0.16
C THR A 590 -21.03 7.60 -0.26
N PHE A 591 -20.29 7.41 -1.35
CA PHE A 591 -19.44 8.46 -1.91
C PHE A 591 -20.27 9.63 -2.44
N TYR A 592 -21.36 9.34 -3.17
CA TYR A 592 -22.25 10.35 -3.72
C TYR A 592 -22.87 11.22 -2.60
N ASP A 593 -23.28 10.60 -1.49
CA ASP A 593 -23.79 11.35 -0.33
C ASP A 593 -22.70 12.21 0.32
N ALA A 594 -21.48 11.69 0.52
CA ALA A 594 -20.37 12.50 1.02
C ALA A 594 -20.06 13.70 0.10
N TRP A 595 -20.27 13.54 -1.20
CA TRP A 595 -20.04 14.59 -2.19
C TRP A 595 -21.13 15.67 -2.18
N HIS A 596 -22.42 15.29 -2.21
CA HIS A 596 -23.55 16.21 -2.37
C HIS A 596 -24.24 16.62 -1.06
N HIS A 597 -24.23 15.75 -0.07
CA HIS A 597 -24.90 15.90 1.22
C HIS A 597 -23.88 15.78 2.36
N PRO A 598 -22.94 16.74 2.48
CA PRO A 598 -21.95 16.70 3.54
C PRO A 598 -22.67 16.59 4.89
N PRO A 599 -22.26 15.69 5.78
CA PRO A 599 -22.89 15.56 7.09
C PRO A 599 -22.93 16.94 7.75
N THR A 600 -24.09 17.33 8.28
CA THR A 600 -24.34 18.65 8.90
C THR A 600 -23.52 18.91 10.17
N THR A 601 -22.56 18.04 10.46
CA THR A 601 -21.50 18.22 11.45
C THR A 601 -20.17 18.04 10.72
N PRO A 602 -19.30 19.07 10.68
CA PRO A 602 -17.88 18.81 10.44
C PRO A 602 -17.41 17.79 11.48
N HIS A 603 -16.47 16.94 11.08
CA HIS A 603 -15.76 15.90 11.84
C HIS A 603 -15.72 16.00 13.38
N PRO A 604 -15.62 14.86 14.09
CA PRO A 604 -15.67 14.77 15.55
C PRO A 604 -14.70 15.76 16.20
N GLU A 605 -15.32 16.76 16.83
CA GLU A 605 -14.85 17.65 17.89
C GLU A 605 -13.33 17.70 18.10
N VAL A 606 -12.66 18.59 17.37
CA VAL A 606 -11.69 19.44 18.05
C VAL A 606 -12.55 20.45 18.83
N PRO A 607 -12.56 20.44 20.17
CA PRO A 607 -13.34 21.41 20.92
C PRO A 607 -12.92 22.81 20.51
N ASP A 608 -13.87 23.66 20.11
CA ASP A 608 -13.57 25.09 20.00
C ASP A 608 -13.33 25.59 21.43
N TRP A 609 -12.06 25.72 21.80
CA TRP A 609 -11.65 26.15 23.13
C TRP A 609 -12.17 27.56 23.49
N GLN A 610 -12.65 28.34 22.54
CA GLN A 610 -13.30 29.62 22.81
C GLN A 610 -14.75 29.45 23.30
N THR A 611 -15.47 28.44 22.82
CA THR A 611 -16.86 28.15 23.24
C THR A 611 -16.95 27.04 24.29
N PHE A 612 -15.85 26.32 24.56
CA PHE A 612 -15.79 25.17 25.47
C PHE A 612 -16.51 25.36 26.83
N PRO A 613 -16.32 26.46 27.59
CA PRO A 613 -17.09 26.69 28.82
C PRO A 613 -18.59 26.86 28.59
N GLN A 614 -18.97 27.48 27.47
CA GLN A 614 -20.37 27.75 27.11
C GLN A 614 -21.06 26.46 26.67
N ASP A 615 -20.34 25.57 25.98
CA ASP A 615 -20.87 24.29 25.52
C ASP A 615 -21.12 23.33 26.69
N ILE A 616 -20.20 23.23 27.66
CA ILE A 616 -20.42 22.48 28.90
C ILE A 616 -21.61 23.07 29.68
N ALA A 617 -21.63 24.40 29.84
CA ALA A 617 -22.73 25.07 30.55
C ALA A 617 -24.08 24.87 29.85
N ARG A 618 -24.13 24.89 28.51
CA ARG A 618 -25.35 24.61 27.73
C ARG A 618 -25.85 23.20 28.01
N GLU A 619 -24.97 22.22 28.02
CA GLU A 619 -25.37 20.82 28.22
C GLU A 619 -25.86 20.56 29.64
N ILE A 620 -25.23 21.18 30.63
CA ILE A 620 -25.70 21.16 32.02
C ILE A 620 -27.06 21.87 32.15
N ASN A 621 -27.25 23.00 31.49
CA ASN A 621 -28.53 23.75 31.54
C ASN A 621 -29.69 23.00 30.86
N ASN A 622 -29.40 22.08 29.94
CA ASN A 622 -30.41 21.17 29.38
C ASN A 622 -30.92 20.16 30.42
N GLN A 623 -30.21 19.99 31.55
CA GLN A 623 -30.60 19.15 32.69
C GLN A 623 -31.07 20.02 33.86
N ALA A 624 -32.37 20.34 33.89
CA ALA A 624 -32.97 21.28 34.84
C ALA A 624 -32.77 20.96 36.34
N GLU A 625 -32.50 19.69 36.68
CA GLU A 625 -32.21 19.26 38.05
C GLU A 625 -30.76 19.59 38.47
N LEU A 626 -29.80 19.47 37.54
CA LEU A 626 -28.38 19.72 37.80
C LEU A 626 -28.05 21.22 37.85
N SER A 627 -28.63 22.02 36.95
CA SER A 627 -28.32 23.44 36.80
C SER A 627 -28.63 24.28 38.05
N ASN A 628 -29.57 23.81 38.88
CA ASN A 628 -29.94 24.48 40.13
C ASN A 628 -29.06 24.08 41.33
N GLN A 629 -28.38 22.93 41.26
CA GLN A 629 -27.61 22.36 42.37
C GLN A 629 -26.11 22.65 42.28
N ILE A 630 -25.59 23.00 41.09
CA ILE A 630 -24.15 23.20 40.89
C ILE A 630 -23.77 24.65 40.58
N GLN A 631 -22.50 24.98 40.84
CA GLN A 631 -21.83 26.15 40.28
C GLN A 631 -20.56 25.71 39.56
N LEU A 632 -20.61 25.68 38.22
CA LEU A 632 -19.46 25.34 37.38
C LEU A 632 -18.53 26.54 37.22
N LEU A 633 -17.25 26.33 37.47
CA LEU A 633 -16.17 27.28 37.29
C LEU A 633 -15.17 26.71 36.28
N CYS A 634 -15.08 27.32 35.10
CA CYS A 634 -14.12 26.94 34.06
C CYS A 634 -12.94 27.91 34.08
N ILE A 635 -11.73 27.41 34.29
CA ILE A 635 -10.53 28.23 34.40
C ILE A 635 -9.62 27.97 33.20
N ASP A 636 -9.39 29.03 32.41
CA ASP A 636 -8.47 28.99 31.26
C ASP A 636 -7.05 29.38 31.71
N SER A 637 -6.11 28.48 31.46
CA SER A 637 -4.69 28.65 31.79
C SER A 637 -3.88 29.44 30.76
N LYS A 638 -4.43 29.77 29.58
CA LYS A 638 -3.74 30.47 28.47
C LYS A 638 -2.97 31.74 28.87
N ASN A 639 -3.42 32.45 29.91
CA ASN A 639 -2.87 33.74 30.33
C ASN A 639 -2.11 33.69 31.67
N PHE A 640 -1.69 32.50 32.12
CA PHE A 640 -0.89 32.38 33.34
C PHE A 640 0.56 32.83 33.07
N ILE A 641 0.96 33.92 33.73
CA ILE A 641 2.31 34.49 33.57
C ILE A 641 3.35 33.64 34.33
N ASN A 642 2.96 33.07 35.48
CA ASN A 642 3.77 32.12 36.23
C ASN A 642 2.97 30.80 36.36
N PRO A 643 3.30 29.77 35.55
CA PRO A 643 2.58 28.49 35.57
C PRO A 643 2.73 27.73 36.89
N ASP A 644 3.78 27.99 37.67
CA ASP A 644 4.03 27.32 38.96
C ASP A 644 3.29 27.99 40.15
N ASN A 645 2.78 29.21 39.99
CA ASN A 645 1.95 29.87 41.01
C ASN A 645 0.88 30.79 40.38
N PRO A 646 -0.17 30.22 39.75
CA PRO A 646 -1.22 30.98 39.07
C PRO A 646 -2.34 31.50 40.01
N ALA A 647 -2.19 31.38 41.34
CA ALA A 647 -3.25 31.58 42.33
C ALA A 647 -4.06 32.88 42.15
N ALA A 648 -3.38 34.02 41.99
CA ALA A 648 -4.04 35.31 41.82
C ALA A 648 -4.88 35.41 40.53
N LYS A 649 -4.48 34.70 39.46
CA LYS A 649 -5.21 34.67 38.18
C LYS A 649 -6.41 33.74 38.24
N ILE A 650 -6.26 32.58 38.89
CA ILE A 650 -7.39 31.66 39.15
C ILE A 650 -8.46 32.39 39.95
N TYR A 651 -8.09 33.04 41.06
CA TYR A 651 -9.02 33.82 41.88
C TYR A 651 -9.72 34.94 41.10
N THR A 652 -8.98 35.67 40.26
CA THR A 652 -9.58 36.70 39.40
C THR A 652 -10.62 36.11 38.44
N GLN A 653 -10.39 34.91 37.90
CA GLN A 653 -11.36 34.22 37.04
C GLN A 653 -12.57 33.70 37.83
N MET A 654 -12.38 33.20 39.05
CA MET A 654 -13.49 32.79 39.93
C MET A 654 -14.40 33.98 40.29
N LEU A 655 -13.83 35.14 40.62
CA LEU A 655 -14.62 36.36 40.89
C LEU A 655 -15.46 36.80 39.68
N LYS A 656 -14.91 36.69 38.46
CA LYS A 656 -15.65 36.99 37.22
C LYS A 656 -16.82 36.03 36.98
N GLN A 657 -16.73 34.82 37.50
CA GLN A 657 -17.75 33.78 37.42
C GLN A 657 -18.71 33.77 38.63
N GLY A 658 -18.69 34.83 39.44
CA GLY A 658 -19.69 35.10 40.47
C GLY A 658 -19.32 34.67 41.89
N CYS A 659 -18.09 34.25 42.17
CA CYS A 659 -17.65 33.93 43.54
C CYS A 659 -17.51 35.18 44.43
N PRO A 660 -17.77 35.09 45.75
CA PRO A 660 -17.68 36.21 46.69
C PRO A 660 -16.24 36.69 46.90
N LYS A 661 -16.05 37.97 47.18
CA LYS A 661 -14.70 38.53 47.45
C LYS A 661 -14.21 38.11 48.83
N SER A 662 -12.99 37.57 48.89
CA SER A 662 -12.23 37.42 50.14
C SER A 662 -11.72 38.77 50.64
N GLU A 663 -11.68 38.97 51.95
CA GLU A 663 -11.22 40.21 52.61
C GLU A 663 -9.72 40.46 52.40
N ASP A 664 -8.89 39.41 52.30
CA ASP A 664 -7.43 39.51 52.23
C ASP A 664 -6.86 39.36 50.80
N GLY A 665 -7.67 38.87 49.86
CA GLY A 665 -7.25 38.50 48.50
C GLY A 665 -6.31 37.29 48.48
N THR A 666 -6.21 36.58 47.34
CA THR A 666 -5.36 35.39 47.23
C THR A 666 -4.10 35.67 46.41
N LYS A 667 -2.92 35.38 46.99
CA LYS A 667 -1.62 35.63 46.35
C LYS A 667 -0.79 34.36 46.16
N THR A 668 -1.06 33.32 46.95
CA THR A 668 -0.41 32.01 46.88
C THR A 668 -1.41 30.88 46.70
N MET A 669 -0.95 29.70 46.26
CA MET A 669 -1.80 28.51 46.14
C MET A 669 -2.41 28.09 47.49
N ALA A 670 -1.72 28.32 48.62
CA ALA A 670 -2.25 28.07 49.96
C ALA A 670 -3.39 29.04 50.34
N ASP A 671 -3.28 30.32 49.96
CA ASP A 671 -4.38 31.27 50.14
C ASP A 671 -5.59 30.89 49.27
N LEU A 672 -5.34 30.41 48.05
CA LEU A 672 -6.37 29.93 47.13
C LEU A 672 -7.07 28.67 47.67
N GLN A 673 -6.31 27.74 48.25
CA GLN A 673 -6.85 26.55 48.91
C GLN A 673 -7.77 26.93 50.07
N THR A 674 -7.29 27.80 50.96
CA THR A 674 -8.10 28.28 52.10
C THR A 674 -9.39 28.96 51.63
N TYR A 675 -9.32 29.76 50.57
CA TYR A 675 -10.50 30.38 49.97
C TYR A 675 -11.45 29.36 49.34
N TRP A 676 -10.92 28.34 48.66
CA TRP A 676 -11.71 27.26 48.07
C TRP A 676 -12.43 26.43 49.14
N ASP A 677 -11.74 26.08 50.23
CA ASP A 677 -12.32 25.34 51.35
C ASP A 677 -13.46 26.13 52.01
N LEU A 678 -13.29 27.45 52.19
CA LEU A 678 -14.35 28.33 52.69
C LEU A 678 -15.56 28.39 51.73
N LEU A 679 -15.33 28.40 50.42
CA LEU A 679 -16.41 28.36 49.43
C LEU A 679 -17.20 27.04 49.48
N LEU A 680 -16.52 25.92 49.72
CA LEU A 680 -17.16 24.62 49.87
C LEU A 680 -17.96 24.54 51.18
N MET A 681 -17.55 25.24 52.24
CA MET A 681 -18.26 25.25 53.54
C MET A 681 -19.51 26.13 53.58
N ASP A 682 -19.48 27.31 52.93
CA ASP A 682 -20.53 28.34 53.06
C ASP A 682 -21.60 28.29 51.95
N SER A 683 -21.54 27.31 51.05
CA SER A 683 -22.40 27.24 49.84
C SER A 683 -23.51 26.20 49.92
N GLU A 684 -24.72 26.58 49.49
CA GLU A 684 -25.83 25.64 49.24
C GLU A 684 -25.67 24.86 47.92
N LYS A 685 -24.72 25.25 47.06
CA LYS A 685 -24.44 24.63 45.76
C LYS A 685 -23.10 23.90 45.74
N SER A 686 -23.04 22.78 45.03
CA SER A 686 -21.81 22.04 44.76
C SER A 686 -20.96 22.78 43.73
N PHE A 687 -19.77 23.23 44.14
CA PHE A 687 -18.81 23.86 43.24
C PHE A 687 -18.05 22.80 42.44
N ILE A 688 -17.90 23.05 41.13
CA ILE A 688 -17.15 22.17 40.22
C ILE A 688 -16.11 23.03 39.49
N LEU A 689 -14.85 22.62 39.55
CA LEU A 689 -13.74 23.36 38.97
C LEU A 689 -13.12 22.58 37.82
N VAL A 690 -13.16 23.14 36.61
CA VAL A 690 -12.60 22.51 35.41
C VAL A 690 -11.49 23.40 34.84
N PHE A 691 -10.27 22.87 34.79
CA PHE A 691 -9.12 23.54 34.17
C PHE A 691 -8.89 23.05 32.75
N TYR A 692 -8.69 23.99 31.83
CA TYR A 692 -8.36 23.70 30.45
C TYR A 692 -7.34 24.72 29.91
N ASN A 693 -6.80 24.47 28.72
CA ASN A 693 -5.87 25.36 28.06
C ASN A 693 -6.34 25.65 26.63
N SER A 694 -6.64 26.93 26.35
CA SER A 694 -7.11 27.35 25.03
C SER A 694 -5.99 27.69 24.03
N ARG A 695 -4.70 27.50 24.39
CA ARG A 695 -3.60 27.47 23.41
C ARG A 695 -3.51 26.06 22.80
N GLY A 696 -4.06 25.87 21.60
CA GLY A 696 -3.73 24.71 20.78
C GLY A 696 -2.23 24.61 20.47
N GLU A 697 -1.80 23.39 20.12
CA GLU A 697 -0.54 22.97 19.47
C GLU A 697 0.84 23.28 20.11
N GLU A 698 0.99 24.18 21.08
CA GLU A 698 2.32 24.47 21.70
C GLU A 698 2.37 24.49 23.24
N ALA A 699 1.31 24.05 23.94
CA ALA A 699 1.35 24.03 25.39
C ALA A 699 2.05 22.78 25.93
N THR A 700 3.25 22.94 26.49
CA THR A 700 3.68 22.10 27.62
C THR A 700 2.50 22.05 28.60
N GLY A 701 2.02 20.85 28.94
CA GLY A 701 0.89 20.66 29.85
C GLY A 701 1.06 21.41 31.18
N PHE A 702 0.05 21.35 32.04
CA PHE A 702 0.14 21.95 33.38
C PHE A 702 1.46 21.58 34.08
N SER A 703 2.11 22.54 34.76
CA SER A 703 3.39 22.26 35.41
C SER A 703 3.19 21.23 36.53
N GLU A 704 4.17 20.36 36.71
CA GLU A 704 4.11 19.28 37.71
C GLU A 704 3.94 19.86 39.12
N THR A 705 4.58 20.99 39.42
CA THR A 705 4.43 21.74 40.68
C THR A 705 2.98 22.19 40.89
N PHE A 706 2.34 22.75 39.86
CA PHE A 706 0.95 23.19 39.94
C PHE A 706 -0.02 22.02 40.11
N LEU A 707 0.16 20.93 39.37
CA LEU A 707 -0.67 19.74 39.50
C LEU A 707 -0.56 19.11 40.90
N ASN A 708 0.66 19.03 41.45
CA ASN A 708 0.91 18.52 42.80
C ASN A 708 0.37 19.43 43.92
N ASP A 709 0.26 20.73 43.70
CA ASP A 709 -0.38 21.63 44.66
C ASP A 709 -1.90 21.58 44.53
N LEU A 710 -2.44 21.52 43.32
CA LEU A 710 -3.88 21.39 43.07
C LEU A 710 -4.44 20.06 43.58
N SER A 711 -3.65 18.99 43.51
CA SER A 711 -4.04 17.67 44.00
C SER A 711 -4.26 17.58 45.51
N LYS A 712 -3.88 18.63 46.26
CA LYS A 712 -4.10 18.76 47.71
C LYS A 712 -5.41 19.48 48.06
N PHE A 713 -6.11 20.03 47.07
CA PHE A 713 -7.39 20.71 47.27
C PHE A 713 -8.50 19.67 47.43
N ASP A 714 -9.40 19.90 48.37
CA ASP A 714 -10.59 19.06 48.53
C ASP A 714 -11.68 19.43 47.51
N GLY A 715 -12.58 18.50 47.19
CA GLY A 715 -13.73 18.75 46.32
C GLY A 715 -13.54 18.37 44.85
N ASN A 716 -14.43 18.89 44.00
CA ASN A 716 -14.69 18.35 42.66
C ASN A 716 -13.89 19.10 41.58
N ILE A 717 -12.68 18.61 41.32
CA ILE A 717 -11.72 19.27 40.41
C ILE A 717 -11.36 18.33 39.25
N ALA A 718 -11.46 18.84 38.03
CA ALA A 718 -11.05 18.14 36.81
C ALA A 718 -10.07 18.98 35.96
N ILE A 719 -9.19 18.29 35.25
CA ILE A 719 -8.23 18.89 34.32
C ILE A 719 -8.37 18.31 32.92
N VAL A 720 -8.18 19.15 31.90
CA VAL A 720 -8.14 18.73 30.49
C VAL A 720 -6.72 18.92 29.97
N SER A 721 -5.93 17.84 29.95
CA SER A 721 -4.48 17.87 29.68
C SER A 721 -3.92 16.46 29.40
N GLU A 722 -2.83 16.40 28.62
CA GLU A 722 -2.04 15.18 28.37
C GLU A 722 -1.19 14.77 29.60
N ASN A 723 -0.83 15.74 30.47
CA ASN A 723 -0.14 15.50 31.75
C ASN A 723 -1.17 15.40 32.89
N ASN A 724 -1.04 14.39 33.76
CA ASN A 724 -1.91 14.19 34.93
C ASN A 724 -1.11 13.87 36.21
N ALA A 725 -1.71 14.16 37.38
CA ALA A 725 -1.29 13.65 38.68
C ALA A 725 -2.28 12.57 39.16
N ASP A 726 -1.79 11.49 39.78
CA ASP A 726 -2.57 10.27 40.08
C ASP A 726 -3.85 10.47 40.92
N SER A 727 -4.00 11.60 41.62
CA SER A 727 -5.14 11.89 42.48
C SER A 727 -6.14 12.93 41.93
N LEU A 728 -5.96 13.43 40.70
CA LEU A 728 -6.90 14.35 40.04
C LEU A 728 -7.67 13.66 38.91
N THR A 729 -8.92 14.07 38.69
CA THR A 729 -9.69 13.61 37.52
C THR A 729 -9.16 14.32 36.27
N ALA A 730 -8.70 13.56 35.28
CA ALA A 730 -8.19 14.11 34.03
C ALA A 730 -8.92 13.57 32.81
N PHE A 731 -9.10 14.46 31.82
CA PHE A 731 -9.65 14.15 30.51
C PHE A 731 -8.62 14.51 29.44
N LEU A 732 -8.49 13.66 28.42
CA LEU A 732 -7.61 13.96 27.31
C LEU A 732 -8.26 14.99 26.39
N PRO A 733 -7.54 16.05 25.96
CA PRO A 733 -8.05 17.01 24.97
C PRO A 733 -8.53 16.35 23.67
N SER A 734 -7.98 15.17 23.35
CA SER A 734 -8.24 14.34 22.17
C SER A 734 -9.31 13.26 22.37
N GLN A 735 -9.93 13.18 23.57
CA GLN A 735 -10.94 12.17 23.86
C GLN A 735 -12.21 12.38 23.02
N SER A 736 -12.73 11.30 22.41
CA SER A 736 -14.04 11.33 21.74
C SER A 736 -15.15 11.67 22.72
N ASP A 737 -16.03 12.62 22.38
CA ASP A 737 -17.11 13.11 23.27
C ASP A 737 -16.57 13.67 24.60
N LEU A 738 -15.57 14.56 24.52
CA LEU A 738 -14.95 15.18 25.69
C LEU A 738 -15.99 15.92 26.56
N ILE A 739 -16.87 16.69 25.93
CA ILE A 739 -17.91 17.46 26.63
C ILE A 739 -18.88 16.50 27.34
N GLY A 740 -19.36 15.46 26.65
CA GLY A 740 -20.24 14.46 27.26
C GLY A 740 -19.55 13.63 28.36
N ALA A 741 -18.25 13.39 28.26
CA ALA A 741 -17.48 12.73 29.31
C ALA A 741 -17.37 13.59 30.58
N ILE A 742 -17.08 14.89 30.43
CA ILE A 742 -17.03 15.85 31.55
C ILE A 742 -18.41 15.96 32.20
N VAL A 743 -19.48 16.10 31.42
CA VAL A 743 -20.85 16.17 31.95
C VAL A 743 -21.23 14.90 32.70
N ARG A 744 -20.86 13.72 32.19
CA ARG A 744 -21.09 12.44 32.90
C ARG A 744 -20.37 12.36 34.24
N TRP A 745 -19.11 12.82 34.30
CA TRP A 745 -18.36 12.90 35.55
C TRP A 745 -19.03 13.88 36.53
N ILE A 746 -19.46 15.05 36.05
CA ILE A 746 -20.20 16.03 36.87
C ILE A 746 -21.47 15.38 37.45
N CYS A 747 -22.25 14.65 36.65
CA CYS A 747 -23.44 13.96 37.12
C CYS A 747 -23.10 12.91 38.20
N GLN A 748 -22.05 12.12 37.99
CA GLN A 748 -21.64 11.10 38.94
C GLN A 748 -21.27 11.72 40.30
N VAL A 749 -20.45 12.76 40.26
CA VAL A 749 -19.96 13.41 41.48
C VAL A 749 -21.08 14.09 42.26
N VAL A 750 -22.05 14.70 41.60
CA VAL A 750 -23.19 15.39 42.24
C VAL A 750 -24.23 14.41 42.80
N TRP A 751 -24.36 13.21 42.23
CA TRP A 751 -25.31 12.20 42.71
C TRP A 751 -24.72 11.21 43.73
N GLU A 752 -23.38 11.12 43.82
CA GLU A 752 -22.68 10.34 44.84
C GLU A 752 -22.34 11.15 46.12
N SER A 753 -22.48 12.49 46.09
CA SER A 753 -22.35 13.39 47.24
C SER A 753 -23.69 13.77 47.86
#